data_AF-A0A4Y8DFM9-F1
#
_entry.id   AF-A0A4Y8DFM9-F1
#
_cell.length_a   1.000
_cell.length_b   1.000
_cell.length_c   1.000
_cell.angle_alpha   90.00
_cell.angle_beta   90.00
_cell.angle_gamma   90.00
#
_symmetry.space_group_name_H-M   'P 1'
#
loop_
_entity.id
_entity.type
_entity.pdbx_description
1 polymer ?
#
loop_
_entity_poly.entity_id
_entity_poly.type
_entity_poly.pdbx_seq_one_letter_code
_entity_poly.pdbx_strand_id
1 'polypeptide(L)'
;MSLHIEQERSPRAYLCNPTDDIPVGERNIRVEDWLNDKIQTTADMTDLSSLLENVEAKQRQLEEQLKDAKTKLAEAKISAANHTSLMTQKTQAFEQQQEDLRARMMMLTSSNTPEEAVQRLKGPMEKLQQVEVAQAYVELLRDVNDLTKEAHQNLPDNPTEALKPYVRLKQLAMTLQATQNSTEIAAPHLVSYVEQTSSHLWTQMVQIMVKEFRDVLKALNWPNLTVEVSKEWQICFGRLLDLQAPEIREAREPLVLLPFAVLVKESELKFRYHFMGTTPTSASSVLGEYYLHWILKVVDLHEAYLRDNAGPVLAAHFLGSSLSGNSLYIDPVSAFITALLPLVKEKTDLVLNDIQHNSAHLSKFIGQLMVWDDAIRIKYKYDGGNAEVGWVGVTWHVLDKWFSPWLEAQERFAFQRYEEIMESPGNGDIDYDSNESKKTKGTFGATKVTDLLKTITTQYKDLRKVSHKLRFFLNTQIAILDRYQIRLSESLDAYISLTSTVGRIATGATKEQQRSVEGMAGLVSLCKVFGSADHIISTLDFLSNEAFFVELYFQLDERAQGVHPDSAIAGPITCSELKLSTSLKLGTGEGTIFDTTIQGFKKIRSNAGDLLQRAIKYPFPTAFRAYLTQAQWTTVGQDSQSLPYHTSSLTISAELDQPLQVMKEKMAYLEKTISYPAFMRIWRQAISALEDLLFNEVLLRQDFTTLGAARFSQDLKGIQSIIGNYLPLEGKAFMMPRLTQGIALLNLPIEAPDEGVMSLSEAAEKIYAGRNECEGVLKRLHIDLLDNPTARQIILRRVEAND
;
A
#
# COMPACT_ATOMS: atom_id res chain seq x y z
N MET A 1 31.14 52.37 -44.52
CA MET A 1 31.25 52.71 -43.10
C MET A 1 32.63 52.29 -42.64
N SER A 2 33.43 53.28 -42.28
CA SER A 2 34.85 53.17 -41.94
C SER A 2 35.03 52.61 -40.53
N LEU A 3 35.88 51.61 -40.36
CA LEU A 3 36.49 51.29 -39.08
C LEU A 3 38.00 51.47 -39.25
N HIS A 4 38.49 52.64 -38.86
CA HIS A 4 39.90 52.85 -38.55
C HIS A 4 40.19 52.14 -37.22
N ILE A 5 41.10 51.17 -37.26
CA ILE A 5 41.77 50.68 -36.06
C ILE A 5 43.19 51.23 -36.14
N GLU A 6 43.48 52.20 -35.26
CA GLU A 6 44.80 52.74 -35.03
C GLU A 6 45.73 51.62 -34.54
N GLN A 7 46.82 51.36 -35.27
CA GLN A 7 47.92 50.55 -34.74
C GLN A 7 48.69 51.42 -33.74
N GLU A 8 48.54 51.11 -32.45
CA GLU A 8 49.43 51.58 -31.39
C GLU A 8 50.88 51.29 -31.81
N ARG A 9 51.67 52.36 -32.03
CA ARG A 9 53.11 52.24 -32.18
C ARG A 9 53.69 51.87 -30.82
N SER A 10 54.15 50.63 -30.67
CA SER A 10 54.94 50.21 -29.51
C SER A 10 56.10 51.18 -29.27
N PRO A 11 56.39 51.55 -28.01
CA PRO A 11 57.50 52.45 -27.69
C PRO A 11 58.81 51.84 -28.21
N ARG A 12 59.54 52.59 -29.04
CA ARG A 12 60.92 52.25 -29.40
C ARG A 12 61.75 52.30 -28.13
N ALA A 13 62.06 51.13 -27.58
CA ALA A 13 63.07 50.99 -26.55
C ALA A 13 64.43 51.31 -27.17
N TYR A 14 64.98 52.50 -26.86
CA TYR A 14 66.37 52.80 -27.14
C TYR A 14 67.22 51.98 -26.18
N LEU A 15 67.84 50.92 -26.70
CA LEU A 15 68.93 50.20 -26.03
C LEU A 15 70.11 51.16 -25.94
N CYS A 16 70.22 51.87 -24.81
CA CYS A 16 71.41 52.68 -24.51
C CYS A 16 72.60 51.72 -24.39
N ASN A 17 73.66 51.96 -25.15
CA ASN A 17 74.87 51.15 -25.11
C ASN A 17 75.68 51.57 -23.87
N PRO A 18 75.79 50.74 -22.82
CA PRO A 18 76.35 51.17 -21.55
C PRO A 18 77.82 51.55 -21.63
N THR A 19 78.53 51.21 -22.70
CA THR A 19 79.92 51.61 -22.98
C THR A 19 80.07 52.98 -23.62
N ASP A 20 79.08 53.47 -24.37
CA ASP A 20 79.15 54.71 -25.14
C ASP A 20 78.21 55.82 -24.63
N ASP A 21 77.10 55.45 -23.96
CA ASP A 21 76.03 56.38 -23.55
C ASP A 21 76.07 56.78 -22.05
N ILE A 22 77.06 56.31 -21.29
CA ILE A 22 77.29 56.69 -19.88
C ILE A 22 78.67 57.35 -19.78
N PRO A 23 78.77 58.65 -19.45
CA PRO A 23 80.05 59.33 -19.29
C PRO A 23 80.95 58.61 -18.28
N VAL A 24 82.24 58.46 -18.58
CA VAL A 24 83.22 57.74 -17.76
C VAL A 24 83.25 58.22 -16.29
N GLY A 25 82.88 59.50 -16.05
CA GLY A 25 82.74 60.07 -14.70
C GLY A 25 81.63 59.43 -13.86
N GLU A 26 80.47 59.07 -14.42
CA GLU A 26 79.34 58.48 -13.68
C GLU A 26 79.57 57.01 -13.29
N ARG A 27 80.44 56.29 -14.02
CA ARG A 27 80.79 54.90 -13.68
C ARG A 27 81.67 54.82 -12.44
N ASN A 28 82.60 55.75 -12.27
CA ASN A 28 83.42 55.84 -11.05
C ASN A 28 82.58 56.30 -9.86
N ILE A 29 81.67 57.27 -10.04
CA ILE A 29 80.77 57.75 -8.97
C ILE A 29 79.89 56.60 -8.42
N ARG A 30 79.36 55.72 -9.26
CA ARG A 30 78.53 54.58 -8.80
C ARG A 30 79.31 53.54 -7.99
N VAL A 31 80.57 53.30 -8.34
CA VAL A 31 81.44 52.37 -7.59
C VAL A 31 81.87 53.02 -6.27
N GLU A 32 82.15 54.32 -6.30
CA GLU A 32 82.53 55.12 -5.13
C GLU A 32 81.36 55.29 -4.14
N ASP A 33 80.14 55.54 -4.63
CA ASP A 33 78.91 55.58 -3.83
C ASP A 33 78.59 54.21 -3.21
N TRP A 34 78.78 53.12 -3.96
CA TRP A 34 78.56 51.76 -3.44
C TRP A 34 79.59 51.38 -2.37
N LEU A 35 80.85 51.78 -2.54
CA LEU A 35 81.92 51.59 -1.55
C LEU A 35 81.66 52.43 -0.29
N ASN A 36 81.23 53.69 -0.45
CA ASN A 36 80.85 54.56 0.68
C ASN A 36 79.57 54.11 1.39
N ASP A 37 78.62 53.48 0.69
CA ASP A 37 77.40 52.93 1.31
C ASP A 37 77.67 51.64 2.11
N LYS A 38 78.63 50.82 1.67
CA LYS A 38 78.96 49.53 2.31
C LYS A 38 80.08 49.59 3.33
N ILE A 39 80.90 50.64 3.33
CA ILE A 39 82.00 50.84 4.29
C ILE A 39 81.80 52.22 4.95
N GLN A 40 80.97 52.28 5.99
CA GLN A 40 80.63 53.54 6.67
C GLN A 40 81.42 53.74 7.98
N THR A 41 81.85 52.66 8.63
CA THR A 41 82.62 52.71 9.88
C THR A 41 83.85 51.82 9.85
N THR A 42 84.82 52.07 10.74
CA THR A 42 86.06 51.25 10.83
C THR A 42 85.81 49.80 11.26
N ALA A 43 84.63 49.49 11.82
CA ALA A 43 84.21 48.13 12.13
C ALA A 43 83.78 47.33 10.87
N ASP A 44 83.36 48.01 9.80
CA ASP A 44 82.91 47.35 8.55
C ASP A 44 84.09 46.85 7.69
N MET A 45 85.34 47.20 8.05
CA MET A 45 86.54 46.66 7.41
C MET A 45 86.81 45.18 7.73
N THR A 46 86.19 44.61 8.79
CA THR A 46 86.33 43.17 9.06
C THR A 46 85.47 42.30 8.13
N ASP A 47 84.46 42.88 7.48
CA ASP A 47 83.58 42.20 6.49
C ASP A 47 84.07 42.35 5.03
N LEU A 48 85.27 42.90 4.82
CA LEU A 48 85.79 43.17 3.48
C LEU A 48 86.03 41.88 2.67
N SER A 49 86.46 40.81 3.35
CA SER A 49 86.63 39.48 2.74
C SER A 49 85.31 38.82 2.35
N SER A 50 84.25 38.98 3.16
CA SER A 50 82.92 38.42 2.86
C SER A 50 82.21 39.21 1.74
N LEU A 51 82.46 40.52 1.65
CA LEU A 51 82.05 41.36 0.53
C LEU A 51 82.79 41.00 -0.76
N LEU A 52 84.10 40.75 -0.70
CA LEU A 52 84.87 40.33 -1.87
C LEU A 52 84.39 38.97 -2.41
N GLU A 53 84.18 37.99 -1.52
CA GLU A 53 83.60 36.69 -1.90
C GLU A 53 82.22 36.83 -2.52
N ASN A 54 81.36 37.72 -2.00
CA ASN A 54 80.04 37.99 -2.58
C ASN A 54 80.13 38.65 -3.96
N VAL A 55 81.09 39.55 -4.17
CA VAL A 55 81.31 40.20 -5.47
C VAL A 55 81.88 39.19 -6.47
N GLU A 56 82.83 38.35 -6.06
CA GLU A 56 83.35 37.27 -6.91
C GLU A 56 82.28 36.22 -7.23
N ALA A 57 81.43 35.86 -6.27
CA ALA A 57 80.30 34.95 -6.49
C ALA A 57 79.29 35.55 -7.47
N LYS A 58 78.95 36.84 -7.33
CA LYS A 58 78.10 37.55 -8.28
C LYS A 58 78.74 37.68 -9.66
N GLN A 59 80.05 37.90 -9.73
CA GLN A 59 80.78 37.94 -10.99
C GLN A 59 80.73 36.59 -11.70
N ARG A 60 81.02 35.48 -10.99
CA ARG A 60 80.90 34.12 -11.55
C ARG A 60 79.48 33.81 -12.01
N GLN A 61 78.48 34.17 -11.21
CA GLN A 61 77.08 33.98 -11.57
C GLN A 61 76.70 34.76 -12.83
N LEU A 62 77.15 36.01 -12.95
CA LEU A 62 76.93 36.85 -14.13
C LEU A 62 77.69 36.32 -15.35
N GLU A 63 78.91 35.83 -15.19
CA GLU A 63 79.67 35.20 -16.28
C GLU A 63 79.00 33.91 -16.77
N GLU A 64 78.46 33.09 -15.87
CA GLU A 64 77.72 31.89 -16.21
C GLU A 64 76.38 32.21 -16.89
N GLN A 65 75.66 33.21 -16.39
CA GLN A 65 74.44 33.73 -17.04
C GLN A 65 74.74 34.34 -18.42
N LEU A 66 75.88 35.01 -18.59
CA LEU A 66 76.29 35.59 -19.87
C LEU A 66 76.70 34.48 -20.85
N LYS A 67 77.35 33.42 -20.37
CA LYS A 67 77.65 32.23 -21.16
C LYS A 67 76.36 31.53 -21.61
N ASP A 68 75.41 31.30 -20.70
CA ASP A 68 74.11 30.71 -20.99
C ASP A 68 73.26 31.58 -21.94
N ALA A 69 73.28 32.90 -21.75
CA ALA A 69 72.63 33.84 -22.66
C ALA A 69 73.28 33.82 -24.05
N LYS A 70 74.61 33.70 -24.16
CA LYS A 70 75.30 33.57 -25.45
C LYS A 70 74.97 32.25 -26.14
N THR A 71 74.91 31.12 -25.43
CA THR A 71 74.49 29.83 -26.00
C THR A 71 73.04 29.87 -26.43
N LYS A 72 72.13 30.38 -25.60
CA LYS A 72 70.71 30.55 -25.97
C LYS A 72 70.51 31.52 -27.13
N LEU A 73 71.32 32.58 -27.23
CA LEU A 73 71.28 33.49 -28.37
C LEU A 73 71.85 32.86 -29.64
N ALA A 74 72.88 32.01 -29.53
CA ALA A 74 73.39 31.23 -30.66
C ALA A 74 72.36 30.20 -31.13
N GLU A 75 71.74 29.46 -30.22
CA GLU A 75 70.64 28.53 -30.51
C GLU A 75 69.43 29.25 -31.09
N ALA A 76 69.05 30.41 -30.55
CA ALA A 76 67.99 31.23 -31.08
C ALA A 76 68.33 31.80 -32.46
N LYS A 77 69.59 32.17 -32.73
CA LYS A 77 70.05 32.59 -34.07
C LYS A 77 70.05 31.44 -35.06
N ILE A 78 70.49 30.24 -34.66
CA ILE A 78 70.44 29.04 -35.51
C ILE A 78 68.99 28.65 -35.77
N SER A 79 68.13 28.64 -34.75
CA SER A 79 66.70 28.35 -34.88
C SER A 79 65.98 29.42 -35.71
N ALA A 80 66.30 30.71 -35.54
CA ALA A 80 65.76 31.79 -36.35
C ALA A 80 66.29 31.75 -37.79
N ALA A 81 67.56 31.41 -38.02
CA ALA A 81 68.11 31.21 -39.36
C ALA A 81 67.49 29.98 -40.03
N ASN A 82 67.28 28.88 -39.30
CA ASN A 82 66.58 27.70 -39.79
C ASN A 82 65.11 28.00 -40.07
N HIS A 83 64.43 28.74 -39.20
CA HIS A 83 63.05 29.17 -39.40
C HIS A 83 62.94 30.17 -40.55
N THR A 84 63.90 31.07 -40.70
CA THR A 84 63.97 32.01 -41.83
C THR A 84 64.26 31.26 -43.11
N SER A 85 65.22 30.31 -43.14
CA SER A 85 65.49 29.46 -44.29
C SER A 85 64.29 28.59 -44.65
N LEU A 86 63.59 28.01 -43.66
CA LEU A 86 62.38 27.22 -43.86
C LEU A 86 61.22 28.11 -44.34
N MET A 87 61.12 29.35 -43.84
CA MET A 87 60.15 30.32 -44.32
C MET A 87 60.50 30.83 -45.70
N THR A 88 61.75 31.13 -46.03
CA THR A 88 62.18 31.50 -47.38
C THR A 88 61.98 30.34 -48.35
N GLN A 89 62.19 29.09 -47.92
CA GLN A 89 61.91 27.91 -48.73
C GLN A 89 60.40 27.69 -48.91
N LYS A 90 59.59 27.93 -47.87
CA LYS A 90 58.12 27.92 -47.97
C LYS A 90 57.59 29.10 -48.79
N THR A 91 58.19 30.27 -48.70
CA THR A 91 57.84 31.47 -49.46
C THR A 91 58.26 31.31 -50.91
N GLN A 92 59.44 30.74 -51.20
CA GLN A 92 59.83 30.37 -52.57
C GLN A 92 58.94 29.26 -53.13
N ALA A 93 58.58 28.25 -52.34
CA ALA A 93 57.62 27.24 -52.77
C ALA A 93 56.23 27.85 -53.01
N PHE A 94 55.81 28.80 -52.18
CA PHE A 94 54.56 29.52 -52.34
C PHE A 94 54.60 30.50 -53.51
N GLU A 95 55.70 31.19 -53.75
CA GLU A 95 55.94 32.05 -54.92
C GLU A 95 56.02 31.22 -56.20
N GLN A 96 56.67 30.05 -56.18
CA GLN A 96 56.63 29.10 -57.30
C GLN A 96 55.22 28.56 -57.54
N GLN A 97 54.47 28.23 -56.49
CA GLN A 97 53.05 27.85 -56.62
C GLN A 97 52.19 29.02 -57.08
N GLN A 98 52.50 30.24 -56.67
CA GLN A 98 51.78 31.45 -57.04
C GLN A 98 52.12 31.88 -58.46
N GLU A 99 53.36 31.71 -58.93
CA GLU A 99 53.79 31.90 -60.33
C GLU A 99 53.29 30.76 -61.22
N ASP A 100 53.23 29.50 -60.76
CA ASP A 100 52.56 28.40 -61.48
C ASP A 100 51.05 28.67 -61.55
N LEU A 101 50.42 29.13 -60.48
CA LEU A 101 49.02 29.58 -60.48
C LEU A 101 48.82 30.83 -61.32
N ARG A 102 49.78 31.78 -61.37
CA ARG A 102 49.71 32.97 -62.23
C ARG A 102 49.93 32.61 -63.68
N ALA A 103 50.84 31.69 -63.99
CA ALA A 103 51.08 31.16 -65.33
C ALA A 103 49.87 30.35 -65.80
N ARG A 104 49.29 29.51 -64.92
CA ARG A 104 48.01 28.82 -65.17
C ARG A 104 46.84 29.80 -65.29
N MET A 105 46.75 30.83 -64.46
CA MET A 105 45.72 31.88 -64.56
C MET A 105 45.89 32.71 -65.81
N MET A 106 47.12 33.06 -66.21
CA MET A 106 47.41 33.86 -67.39
C MET A 106 47.15 33.04 -68.67
N MET A 107 47.45 31.73 -68.64
CA MET A 107 47.01 30.75 -69.65
C MET A 107 45.49 30.58 -69.68
N LEU A 108 44.82 30.56 -68.51
CA LEU A 108 43.37 30.45 -68.35
C LEU A 108 42.61 31.73 -68.76
N THR A 109 43.22 32.92 -68.66
CA THR A 109 42.62 34.19 -69.10
C THR A 109 42.72 34.44 -70.60
N SER A 110 43.45 33.59 -71.35
CA SER A 110 43.55 33.68 -72.82
C SER A 110 42.62 32.73 -73.59
N SER A 111 41.72 32.00 -72.92
CA SER A 111 40.80 31.08 -73.61
C SER A 111 39.40 31.09 -73.00
N ASN A 112 38.38 31.31 -73.84
CA ASN A 112 36.95 31.27 -73.52
C ASN A 112 36.44 29.83 -73.22
N THR A 113 36.92 29.14 -72.18
CA THR A 113 36.48 27.78 -71.83
C THR A 113 36.43 27.42 -70.32
N PRO A 114 35.82 28.22 -69.42
CA PRO A 114 35.69 27.81 -68.00
C PRO A 114 34.75 26.61 -67.79
N GLU A 115 33.68 26.48 -68.58
CA GLU A 115 32.65 25.45 -68.37
C GLU A 115 33.06 24.07 -68.92
N GLU A 116 33.84 24.00 -70.00
CA GLU A 116 34.33 22.73 -70.56
C GLU A 116 35.44 22.09 -69.70
N ALA A 117 36.28 22.89 -69.03
CA ALA A 117 37.34 22.39 -68.15
C ALA A 117 36.75 21.79 -66.85
N VAL A 118 35.71 22.44 -66.29
CA VAL A 118 34.96 21.90 -65.14
C VAL A 118 34.22 20.62 -65.53
N GLN A 119 33.60 20.54 -66.72
CA GLN A 119 33.00 19.30 -67.21
C GLN A 119 34.01 18.16 -67.44
N ARG A 120 35.22 18.47 -67.96
CA ARG A 120 36.28 17.45 -68.15
C ARG A 120 36.88 16.94 -66.84
N LEU A 121 36.98 17.78 -65.80
CA LEU A 121 37.54 17.42 -64.51
C LEU A 121 36.53 16.76 -63.56
N LYS A 122 35.22 16.97 -63.78
CA LYS A 122 34.14 16.36 -62.97
C LYS A 122 34.23 14.84 -62.94
N GLY A 123 34.41 14.18 -64.08
CA GLY A 123 34.52 12.71 -64.15
C GLY A 123 35.73 12.13 -63.40
N PRO A 124 36.96 12.65 -63.61
CA PRO A 124 38.14 12.28 -62.82
C PRO A 124 38.01 12.59 -61.32
N MET A 125 37.41 13.72 -60.95
CA MET A 125 37.18 14.08 -59.54
C MET A 125 36.15 13.16 -58.86
N GLU A 126 35.07 12.79 -59.56
CA GLU A 126 34.11 11.79 -59.08
C GLU A 126 34.78 10.41 -58.91
N LYS A 127 35.67 10.01 -59.83
CA LYS A 127 36.46 8.77 -59.69
C LYS A 127 37.45 8.84 -58.54
N LEU A 128 38.14 9.97 -58.35
CA LEU A 128 39.04 10.18 -57.22
C LEU A 128 38.27 10.08 -55.90
N GLN A 129 37.12 10.74 -55.81
CA GLN A 129 36.24 10.69 -54.64
C GLN A 129 35.71 9.27 -54.38
N GLN A 130 35.35 8.51 -55.43
CA GLN A 130 34.96 7.10 -55.28
C GLN A 130 36.11 6.24 -54.76
N VAL A 131 37.33 6.48 -55.23
CA VAL A 131 38.53 5.76 -54.75
C VAL A 131 38.87 6.14 -53.31
N GLU A 132 38.76 7.42 -52.94
CA GLU A 132 38.98 7.89 -51.57
C GLU A 132 37.93 7.30 -50.60
N VAL A 133 36.66 7.27 -50.99
CA VAL A 133 35.59 6.64 -50.21
C VAL A 133 35.80 5.12 -50.10
N ALA A 134 36.19 4.46 -51.19
CA ALA A 134 36.49 3.03 -51.17
C ALA A 134 37.72 2.72 -50.30
N GLN A 135 38.75 3.57 -50.34
CA GLN A 135 39.93 3.46 -49.47
C GLN A 135 39.53 3.61 -48.01
N ALA A 136 38.80 4.68 -47.65
CA ALA A 136 38.31 4.90 -46.29
C ALA A 136 37.42 3.76 -45.78
N TYR A 137 36.58 3.19 -46.67
CA TYR A 137 35.75 2.02 -46.36
C TYR A 137 36.60 0.79 -46.02
N VAL A 138 37.63 0.51 -46.81
CA VAL A 138 38.53 -0.64 -46.59
C VAL A 138 39.41 -0.42 -45.35
N GLU A 139 39.87 0.80 -45.10
CA GLU A 139 40.59 1.17 -43.88
C GLU A 139 39.71 0.95 -42.64
N LEU A 140 38.44 1.35 -42.68
CA LEU A 140 37.52 1.11 -41.57
C LEU A 140 37.28 -0.39 -41.31
N LEU A 141 37.14 -1.20 -42.37
CA LEU A 141 37.02 -2.65 -42.23
C LEU A 141 38.28 -3.27 -41.62
N ARG A 142 39.46 -2.75 -41.99
CA ARG A 142 40.73 -3.18 -41.42
C ARG A 142 40.79 -2.81 -39.94
N ASP A 143 40.44 -1.58 -39.57
CA ASP A 143 40.43 -1.13 -38.17
C ASP A 143 39.49 -1.97 -37.31
N VAL A 144 38.30 -2.29 -37.81
CA VAL A 144 37.33 -3.19 -37.15
C VAL A 144 37.93 -4.58 -36.92
N ASN A 145 38.62 -5.13 -37.92
CA ASN A 145 39.27 -6.44 -37.80
C ASN A 145 40.47 -6.40 -36.84
N ASP A 146 41.26 -5.33 -36.86
CA ASP A 146 42.42 -5.16 -35.99
C ASP A 146 41.99 -4.99 -34.52
N LEU A 147 40.93 -4.21 -34.25
CA LEU A 147 40.28 -4.13 -32.92
C LEU A 147 39.76 -5.49 -32.46
N THR A 148 39.15 -6.27 -33.37
CA THR A 148 38.66 -7.62 -33.05
C THR A 148 39.81 -8.54 -32.67
N LYS A 149 40.95 -8.49 -33.39
CA LYS A 149 42.15 -9.28 -33.06
C LYS A 149 42.78 -8.84 -31.74
N GLU A 150 42.89 -7.54 -31.50
CA GLU A 150 43.42 -6.96 -30.25
C GLU A 150 42.59 -7.44 -29.05
N ALA A 151 41.26 -7.50 -29.17
CA ALA A 151 40.40 -8.04 -28.12
C ALA A 151 40.70 -9.52 -27.84
N HIS A 152 40.87 -10.34 -28.88
CA HIS A 152 41.17 -11.77 -28.73
C HIS A 152 42.55 -12.05 -28.14
N GLN A 153 43.56 -11.24 -28.46
CA GLN A 153 44.93 -11.42 -27.95
C GLN A 153 45.04 -11.25 -26.43
N ASN A 154 44.16 -10.44 -25.85
CA ASN A 154 44.13 -10.16 -24.42
C ASN A 154 43.33 -11.21 -23.61
N LEU A 155 42.63 -12.12 -24.27
CA LEU A 155 41.85 -13.18 -23.62
C LEU A 155 42.62 -14.50 -23.57
N PRO A 156 42.49 -15.28 -22.48
CA PRO A 156 41.64 -15.04 -21.30
C PRO A 156 42.28 -14.20 -20.18
N ASP A 157 43.57 -13.86 -20.32
CA ASP A 157 44.37 -13.41 -19.17
C ASP A 157 43.99 -12.03 -18.61
N ASN A 158 43.63 -11.07 -19.48
CA ASN A 158 43.35 -9.69 -19.13
C ASN A 158 42.00 -9.21 -19.73
N PRO A 159 40.85 -9.56 -19.12
CA PRO A 159 39.53 -9.17 -19.63
C PRO A 159 39.32 -7.65 -19.71
N THR A 160 39.92 -6.88 -18.78
CA THR A 160 39.84 -5.41 -18.79
C THR A 160 40.53 -4.79 -20.00
N GLU A 161 41.64 -5.37 -20.45
CA GLU A 161 42.34 -4.93 -21.67
C GLU A 161 41.58 -5.35 -22.92
N ALA A 162 40.97 -6.54 -22.92
CA ALA A 162 40.11 -7.01 -24.02
C ALA A 162 38.84 -6.16 -24.19
N LEU A 163 38.33 -5.55 -23.11
CA LEU A 163 37.18 -4.65 -23.16
C LEU A 163 37.46 -3.31 -23.87
N LYS A 164 38.70 -2.80 -23.84
CA LYS A 164 39.07 -1.52 -24.48
C LYS A 164 38.79 -1.50 -26.00
N PRO A 165 39.30 -2.46 -26.80
CA PRO A 165 39.00 -2.50 -28.22
C PRO A 165 37.52 -2.80 -28.50
N TYR A 166 36.85 -3.61 -27.66
CA TYR A 166 35.41 -3.84 -27.77
C TYR A 166 34.58 -2.56 -27.58
N VAL A 167 34.88 -1.76 -26.55
CA VAL A 167 34.20 -0.47 -26.30
C VAL A 167 34.41 0.50 -27.45
N ARG A 168 35.63 0.57 -28.00
CA ARG A 168 35.93 1.38 -29.20
C ARG A 168 35.09 0.92 -30.40
N LEU A 169 35.00 -0.39 -30.63
CA LEU A 169 34.22 -0.97 -31.72
C LEU A 169 32.72 -0.67 -31.55
N LYS A 170 32.18 -0.75 -30.34
CA LYS A 170 30.78 -0.41 -30.02
C LYS A 170 30.50 1.08 -30.21
N GLN A 171 31.40 1.95 -29.79
CA GLN A 171 31.31 3.40 -30.04
C GLN A 171 31.33 3.71 -31.54
N LEU A 172 32.21 3.04 -32.30
CA LEU A 172 32.28 3.17 -33.75
C LEU A 172 30.96 2.76 -34.40
N ALA A 173 30.38 1.62 -33.99
CA ALA A 173 29.05 1.18 -34.46
C ALA A 173 27.97 2.25 -34.21
N MET A 174 27.91 2.80 -33.00
CA MET A 174 26.93 3.84 -32.64
C MET A 174 27.13 5.13 -33.45
N THR A 175 28.37 5.57 -33.66
CA THR A 175 28.65 6.77 -34.47
C THR A 175 28.30 6.59 -35.94
N LEU A 176 28.55 5.41 -36.51
CA LEU A 176 28.17 5.09 -37.89
C LEU A 176 26.64 5.09 -38.05
N GLN A 177 25.92 4.52 -37.10
CA GLN A 177 24.45 4.49 -37.11
C GLN A 177 23.86 5.91 -37.00
N ALA A 178 24.40 6.76 -36.13
CA ALA A 178 23.97 8.15 -36.00
C ALA A 178 24.23 8.97 -37.28
N THR A 179 25.37 8.74 -37.93
CA THR A 179 25.76 9.45 -39.16
C THR A 179 24.90 9.02 -40.36
N GLN A 180 24.50 7.75 -40.42
CA GLN A 180 23.66 7.21 -41.49
C GLN A 180 22.28 7.89 -41.59
N ASN A 181 21.73 8.39 -40.46
CA ASN A 181 20.46 9.11 -40.44
C ASN A 181 20.59 10.57 -40.93
N SER A 182 21.82 11.07 -41.14
CA SER A 182 22.11 12.49 -41.43
C SER A 182 22.66 12.76 -42.83
N THR A 183 23.09 11.73 -43.57
CA THR A 183 23.77 11.86 -44.88
C THR A 183 23.00 11.21 -46.02
N GLU A 184 23.01 11.82 -47.22
CA GLU A 184 22.40 11.27 -48.46
C GLU A 184 23.05 9.97 -48.97
N ILE A 185 24.28 9.64 -48.54
CA ILE A 185 24.99 8.42 -48.91
C ILE A 185 24.77 7.36 -47.82
N ALA A 186 23.78 6.50 -48.00
CA ALA A 186 23.51 5.39 -47.09
C ALA A 186 24.48 4.23 -47.35
N ALA A 187 25.29 3.86 -46.34
CA ALA A 187 26.13 2.65 -46.35
C ALA A 187 25.60 1.57 -45.37
N PRO A 188 24.37 1.04 -45.58
CA PRO A 188 23.71 0.14 -44.62
C PRO A 188 24.47 -1.17 -44.35
N HIS A 189 25.22 -1.64 -45.35
CA HIS A 189 26.03 -2.86 -45.22
C HIS A 189 27.20 -2.68 -44.25
N LEU A 190 27.82 -1.50 -44.22
CA LEU A 190 28.93 -1.20 -43.32
C LEU A 190 28.45 -1.11 -41.88
N VAL A 191 27.36 -0.38 -41.64
CA VAL A 191 26.77 -0.24 -40.30
C VAL A 191 26.34 -1.59 -39.76
N SER A 192 25.59 -2.37 -40.56
CA SER A 192 25.18 -3.73 -40.20
C SER A 192 26.36 -4.65 -39.95
N TYR A 193 27.42 -4.57 -40.76
CA TYR A 193 28.64 -5.37 -40.56
C TYR A 193 29.35 -5.02 -39.24
N VAL A 194 29.53 -3.75 -38.93
CA VAL A 194 30.20 -3.32 -37.68
C VAL A 194 29.36 -3.69 -36.46
N GLU A 195 28.04 -3.51 -36.50
CA GLU A 195 27.12 -3.92 -35.42
C GLU A 195 27.15 -5.45 -35.20
N GLN A 196 27.08 -6.23 -36.27
CA GLN A 196 27.17 -7.68 -36.20
C GLN A 196 28.53 -8.14 -35.69
N THR A 197 29.62 -7.52 -36.15
CA THR A 197 30.98 -7.85 -35.71
C THR A 197 31.17 -7.54 -34.24
N SER A 198 30.66 -6.40 -33.76
CA SER A 198 30.66 -6.04 -32.33
C SER A 198 29.88 -7.05 -31.48
N SER A 199 28.67 -7.41 -31.92
CA SER A 199 27.82 -8.40 -31.23
C SER A 199 28.45 -9.81 -31.21
N HIS A 200 29.07 -10.19 -32.34
CA HIS A 200 29.77 -11.47 -32.47
C HIS A 200 31.01 -11.51 -31.57
N LEU A 201 31.81 -10.45 -31.57
CA LEU A 201 32.99 -10.32 -30.71
C LEU A 201 32.60 -10.46 -29.24
N TRP A 202 31.57 -9.74 -28.76
CA TRP A 202 31.06 -9.91 -27.39
C TRP A 202 30.73 -11.37 -27.06
N THR A 203 29.99 -12.03 -27.95
CA THR A 203 29.61 -13.44 -27.80
C THR A 203 30.82 -14.35 -27.71
N GLN A 204 31.84 -14.13 -28.54
CA GLN A 204 33.09 -14.88 -28.52
C GLN A 204 33.88 -14.65 -27.23
N MET A 205 34.01 -13.39 -26.79
CA MET A 205 34.70 -13.04 -25.53
C MET A 205 34.06 -13.75 -24.34
N VAL A 206 32.72 -13.69 -24.22
CA VAL A 206 31.98 -14.39 -23.17
C VAL A 206 32.15 -15.90 -23.28
N GLN A 207 32.06 -16.49 -24.48
CA GLN A 207 32.22 -17.94 -24.66
C GLN A 207 33.62 -18.44 -24.24
N ILE A 208 34.68 -17.70 -24.57
CA ILE A 208 36.07 -18.06 -24.22
C ILE A 208 36.21 -18.10 -22.69
N MET A 209 35.78 -17.03 -22.01
CA MET A 209 35.91 -16.90 -20.55
C MET A 209 35.01 -17.89 -19.79
N VAL A 210 33.78 -18.09 -20.27
CA VAL A 210 32.86 -19.10 -19.70
C VAL A 210 33.41 -20.51 -19.88
N LYS A 211 34.07 -20.80 -21.00
CA LYS A 211 34.71 -22.11 -21.24
C LYS A 211 35.86 -22.35 -20.25
N GLU A 212 36.72 -21.36 -20.04
CA GLU A 212 37.82 -21.45 -19.07
C GLU A 212 37.29 -21.79 -17.67
N PHE A 213 36.29 -21.03 -17.18
CA PHE A 213 35.70 -21.29 -15.87
C PHE A 213 35.00 -22.66 -15.80
N ARG A 214 34.33 -23.09 -16.87
CA ARG A 214 33.71 -24.42 -16.93
C ARG A 214 34.73 -25.56 -16.85
N ASP A 215 35.89 -25.40 -17.47
CA ASP A 215 36.93 -26.43 -17.43
C ASP A 215 37.57 -26.51 -16.03
N VAL A 216 37.70 -25.38 -15.30
CA VAL A 216 38.05 -25.39 -13.87
C VAL A 216 36.99 -26.09 -13.02
N LEU A 217 35.70 -25.81 -13.25
CA LEU A 217 34.60 -26.47 -12.52
C LEU A 217 34.58 -27.99 -12.75
N LYS A 218 34.87 -28.45 -13.99
CA LYS A 218 35.00 -29.89 -14.28
C LYS A 218 36.16 -30.52 -13.51
N ALA A 219 37.32 -29.84 -13.44
CA ALA A 219 38.46 -30.35 -12.69
C ALA A 219 38.17 -30.47 -11.18
N LEU A 220 37.35 -29.57 -10.63
CA LEU A 220 36.87 -29.59 -9.24
C LEU A 220 35.72 -30.58 -8.99
N ASN A 221 35.26 -31.31 -10.03
CA ASN A 221 34.08 -32.16 -9.98
C ASN A 221 32.83 -31.42 -9.45
N TRP A 222 32.62 -30.18 -9.92
CA TRP A 222 31.37 -29.46 -9.66
C TRP A 222 30.17 -30.36 -10.04
N PRO A 223 29.13 -30.47 -9.19
CA PRO A 223 28.79 -29.64 -8.05
C PRO A 223 29.10 -30.33 -6.71
N ASN A 224 30.26 -30.99 -6.58
CA ASN A 224 30.70 -31.55 -5.31
C ASN A 224 31.21 -30.43 -4.37
N LEU A 225 30.35 -30.03 -3.43
CA LEU A 225 30.62 -28.93 -2.50
C LEU A 225 31.64 -29.27 -1.40
N THR A 226 32.11 -30.52 -1.32
CA THR A 226 33.11 -30.95 -0.32
C THR A 226 34.55 -30.71 -0.74
N VAL A 227 34.78 -30.33 -2.01
CA VAL A 227 36.12 -30.12 -2.58
C VAL A 227 36.58 -28.69 -2.28
N GLU A 228 37.80 -28.54 -1.78
CA GLU A 228 38.40 -27.22 -1.55
C GLU A 228 38.61 -26.47 -2.88
N VAL A 229 38.29 -25.17 -2.86
CA VAL A 229 38.32 -24.32 -4.04
C VAL A 229 39.74 -23.87 -4.34
N SER A 230 40.18 -24.07 -5.57
CA SER A 230 41.52 -23.67 -6.01
C SER A 230 41.62 -22.15 -6.22
N LYS A 231 42.85 -21.60 -6.20
CA LYS A 231 43.07 -20.17 -6.48
C LYS A 231 42.64 -19.80 -7.91
N GLU A 232 42.79 -20.74 -8.84
CA GLU A 232 42.37 -20.59 -10.24
C GLU A 232 40.86 -20.37 -10.35
N TRP A 233 40.04 -21.01 -9.50
CA TRP A 233 38.60 -20.77 -9.46
C TRP A 233 38.28 -19.31 -9.09
N GLN A 234 38.94 -18.77 -8.05
CA GLN A 234 38.72 -17.38 -7.63
C GLN A 234 39.15 -16.39 -8.71
N ILE A 235 40.26 -16.67 -9.40
CA ILE A 235 40.77 -15.85 -10.52
C ILE A 235 39.78 -15.87 -11.69
N CYS A 236 39.36 -17.04 -12.16
CA CYS A 236 38.40 -17.14 -13.27
C CYS A 236 37.04 -16.51 -12.91
N PHE A 237 36.60 -16.65 -11.67
CA PHE A 237 35.38 -16.01 -11.16
C PHE A 237 35.51 -14.47 -11.22
N GLY A 238 36.62 -13.91 -10.71
CA GLY A 238 36.89 -12.48 -10.76
C GLY A 238 37.00 -11.94 -12.19
N ARG A 239 37.71 -12.65 -13.07
CA ARG A 239 37.86 -12.27 -14.49
C ARG A 239 36.53 -12.21 -15.24
N LEU A 240 35.58 -13.09 -14.92
CA LEU A 240 34.22 -13.05 -15.48
C LEU A 240 33.44 -11.81 -15.00
N LEU A 241 33.63 -11.38 -13.75
CA LEU A 241 33.07 -10.13 -13.25
C LEU A 241 33.71 -8.91 -13.91
N ASP A 242 35.03 -8.94 -14.13
CA ASP A 242 35.75 -7.87 -14.84
C ASP A 242 35.24 -7.70 -16.27
N LEU A 243 35.00 -8.81 -16.98
CA LEU A 243 34.42 -8.78 -18.32
C LEU A 243 33.02 -8.15 -18.30
N GLN A 244 32.20 -8.46 -17.30
CA GLN A 244 30.83 -7.97 -17.17
C GLN A 244 30.72 -6.57 -16.53
N ALA A 245 31.83 -5.99 -16.06
CA ALA A 245 31.83 -4.72 -15.33
C ALA A 245 31.08 -3.56 -16.05
N PRO A 246 31.16 -3.41 -17.38
CA PRO A 246 30.38 -2.39 -18.09
C PRO A 246 28.86 -2.61 -17.98
N GLU A 247 28.39 -3.85 -18.15
CA GLU A 247 26.96 -4.18 -18.07
C GLU A 247 26.42 -3.98 -16.65
N ILE A 248 27.21 -4.34 -15.64
CA ILE A 248 26.83 -4.22 -14.23
C ILE A 248 26.66 -2.74 -13.82
N ARG A 249 27.49 -1.83 -14.36
CA ARG A 249 27.39 -0.38 -14.09
C ARG A 249 26.19 0.26 -14.75
N GLU A 250 25.77 -0.23 -15.91
CA GLU A 250 24.63 0.31 -16.67
C GLU A 250 23.29 -0.36 -16.30
N ALA A 251 23.33 -1.47 -15.55
CA ALA A 251 22.16 -2.25 -15.18
C ALA A 251 21.15 -1.43 -14.35
N ARG A 252 19.93 -1.30 -14.89
CA ARG A 252 18.78 -0.69 -14.20
C ARG A 252 17.86 -1.73 -13.55
N GLU A 253 18.00 -2.98 -13.97
CA GLU A 253 17.24 -4.13 -13.48
C GLU A 253 18.21 -5.21 -12.98
N PRO A 254 17.74 -6.17 -12.16
CA PRO A 254 18.56 -7.26 -11.67
C PRO A 254 19.24 -8.05 -12.81
N LEU A 255 20.56 -7.92 -12.91
CA LEU A 255 21.37 -8.59 -13.91
C LEU A 255 21.92 -9.92 -13.37
N VAL A 256 21.84 -10.98 -14.17
CA VAL A 256 22.48 -12.25 -13.83
C VAL A 256 23.98 -12.13 -14.06
N LEU A 257 24.76 -12.34 -12.99
CA LEU A 257 26.21 -12.33 -13.06
C LEU A 257 26.72 -13.56 -13.83
N LEU A 258 27.65 -13.35 -14.78
CA LEU A 258 28.22 -14.41 -15.62
C LEU A 258 28.78 -15.60 -14.83
N PRO A 259 29.55 -15.41 -13.73
CA PRO A 259 30.02 -16.55 -12.92
C PRO A 259 28.87 -17.41 -12.40
N PHE A 260 27.78 -16.79 -11.95
CA PHE A 260 26.61 -17.49 -11.43
C PHE A 260 25.79 -18.17 -12.53
N ALA A 261 25.72 -17.59 -13.73
CA ALA A 261 25.13 -18.26 -14.90
C ALA A 261 25.85 -19.59 -15.22
N VAL A 262 27.17 -19.66 -15.01
CA VAL A 262 27.93 -20.90 -15.18
C VAL A 262 27.66 -21.88 -14.03
N LEU A 263 27.70 -21.42 -12.78
CA LEU A 263 27.47 -22.28 -11.60
C LEU A 263 26.08 -22.94 -11.61
N VAL A 264 25.06 -22.20 -12.04
CA VAL A 264 23.68 -22.70 -12.12
C VAL A 264 23.48 -23.69 -13.27
N LYS A 265 24.40 -23.79 -14.24
CA LYS A 265 24.14 -24.54 -15.49
C LYS A 265 23.78 -26.01 -15.29
N GLU A 266 24.39 -26.68 -14.31
CA GLU A 266 24.04 -28.07 -14.00
C GLU A 266 22.68 -28.19 -13.29
N SER A 267 22.39 -27.26 -12.38
CA SER A 267 21.08 -27.15 -11.74
C SER A 267 19.99 -26.86 -12.77
N GLU A 268 20.26 -25.98 -13.75
CA GLU A 268 19.38 -25.73 -14.89
C GLU A 268 19.11 -27.01 -15.67
N LEU A 269 20.14 -27.78 -16.05
CA LEU A 269 19.96 -29.03 -16.79
C LEU A 269 19.10 -30.04 -16.02
N LYS A 270 19.37 -30.22 -14.72
CA LYS A 270 18.55 -31.07 -13.83
C LYS A 270 17.12 -30.55 -13.74
N PHE A 271 16.92 -29.24 -13.60
CA PHE A 271 15.62 -28.62 -13.53
C PHE A 271 14.81 -28.85 -14.81
N ARG A 272 15.41 -28.58 -15.98
CA ARG A 272 14.75 -28.79 -17.27
C ARG A 272 14.40 -30.26 -17.48
N TYR A 273 15.30 -31.18 -17.11
CA TYR A 273 15.02 -32.62 -17.20
C TYR A 273 13.85 -33.06 -16.31
N HIS A 274 13.84 -32.66 -15.04
CA HIS A 274 12.84 -33.11 -14.06
C HIS A 274 11.50 -32.37 -14.13
N PHE A 275 11.48 -31.10 -14.55
CA PHE A 275 10.30 -30.23 -14.46
C PHE A 275 9.85 -29.65 -15.80
N MET A 276 10.67 -29.70 -16.85
CA MET A 276 10.28 -29.29 -18.22
C MET A 276 10.28 -30.45 -19.24
N GLY A 277 10.63 -31.67 -18.80
CA GLY A 277 10.62 -32.86 -19.64
C GLY A 277 9.25 -33.55 -19.69
N THR A 278 9.28 -34.87 -19.86
CA THR A 278 8.08 -35.74 -19.95
C THR A 278 7.84 -36.54 -18.67
N THR A 279 8.51 -36.20 -17.57
CA THR A 279 8.38 -36.87 -16.28
C THR A 279 7.02 -36.58 -15.62
N PRO A 280 6.52 -37.45 -14.73
CA PRO A 280 5.30 -37.15 -13.98
C PRO A 280 5.38 -35.84 -13.17
N THR A 281 6.59 -35.45 -12.77
CA THR A 281 6.87 -34.20 -12.04
C THR A 281 6.87 -32.95 -12.92
N SER A 282 6.88 -33.09 -14.25
CA SER A 282 6.76 -31.95 -15.17
C SER A 282 5.32 -31.59 -15.49
N ALA A 283 4.36 -32.48 -15.17
CA ALA A 283 2.95 -32.30 -15.44
C ALA A 283 2.41 -31.04 -14.75
N SER A 284 1.79 -30.15 -15.54
CA SER A 284 1.24 -28.88 -15.04
C SER A 284 0.08 -29.05 -14.05
N SER A 285 -0.51 -30.24 -13.95
CA SER A 285 -1.50 -30.59 -12.91
C SER A 285 -0.91 -30.58 -11.49
N VAL A 286 0.40 -30.73 -11.36
CA VAL A 286 1.13 -30.71 -10.08
C VAL A 286 1.47 -29.29 -9.62
N LEU A 287 1.23 -28.28 -10.49
CA LEU A 287 1.41 -26.86 -10.21
C LEU A 287 2.83 -26.54 -9.71
N GLY A 288 2.95 -25.82 -8.60
CA GLY A 288 4.21 -25.37 -7.99
C GLY A 288 4.82 -26.32 -6.97
N GLU A 289 4.17 -27.43 -6.63
CA GLU A 289 4.48 -28.19 -5.40
C GLU A 289 5.94 -28.68 -5.32
N TYR A 290 6.45 -29.26 -6.42
CA TYR A 290 7.80 -29.83 -6.41
C TYR A 290 8.89 -28.84 -6.82
N TYR A 291 8.69 -28.10 -7.91
CA TYR A 291 9.78 -27.32 -8.49
C TYR A 291 10.11 -26.07 -7.64
N LEU A 292 9.11 -25.44 -7.01
CA LEU A 292 9.32 -24.30 -6.12
C LEU A 292 10.11 -24.72 -4.87
N HIS A 293 9.74 -25.85 -4.27
CA HIS A 293 10.46 -26.41 -3.13
C HIS A 293 11.88 -26.88 -3.51
N TRP A 294 12.04 -27.47 -4.70
CA TRP A 294 13.33 -27.89 -5.21
C TRP A 294 14.30 -26.71 -5.33
N ILE A 295 13.85 -25.55 -5.82
CA ILE A 295 14.68 -24.34 -5.90
C ILE A 295 15.15 -23.91 -4.50
N LEU A 296 14.25 -23.90 -3.51
CA LEU A 296 14.62 -23.58 -2.13
C LEU A 296 15.69 -24.54 -1.60
N LYS A 297 15.51 -25.84 -1.83
CA LYS A 297 16.49 -26.86 -1.42
C LYS A 297 17.84 -26.70 -2.12
N VAL A 298 17.85 -26.32 -3.39
CA VAL A 298 19.09 -26.06 -4.14
C VAL A 298 19.82 -24.86 -3.55
N VAL A 299 19.10 -23.78 -3.21
CA VAL A 299 19.71 -22.62 -2.55
C VAL A 299 20.30 -23.02 -1.20
N ASP A 300 19.55 -23.74 -0.35
CA ASP A 300 20.02 -24.23 0.95
C ASP A 300 21.31 -25.07 0.85
N LEU A 301 21.36 -25.97 -0.13
CA LEU A 301 22.51 -26.85 -0.32
C LEU A 301 23.79 -26.06 -0.67
N HIS A 302 23.66 -24.99 -1.45
CA HIS A 302 24.81 -24.23 -1.96
C HIS A 302 25.15 -23.01 -1.10
N GLU A 303 24.30 -22.61 -0.16
CA GLU A 303 24.47 -21.38 0.62
C GLU A 303 25.84 -21.28 1.30
N ALA A 304 26.24 -22.28 2.09
CA ALA A 304 27.51 -22.25 2.83
C ALA A 304 28.70 -22.14 1.87
N TYR A 305 28.73 -22.99 0.83
CA TYR A 305 29.78 -22.99 -0.17
C TYR A 305 29.90 -21.64 -0.88
N LEU A 306 28.77 -21.02 -1.24
CA LEU A 306 28.75 -19.73 -1.95
C LEU A 306 29.25 -18.59 -1.05
N ARG A 307 28.84 -18.59 0.23
CA ARG A 307 29.31 -17.59 1.20
C ARG A 307 30.81 -17.68 1.44
N ASP A 308 31.35 -18.89 1.58
CA ASP A 308 32.76 -19.10 1.89
C ASP A 308 33.68 -18.80 0.69
N ASN A 309 33.24 -19.14 -0.53
CA ASN A 309 34.10 -19.09 -1.72
C ASN A 309 33.82 -17.89 -2.63
N ALA A 310 32.55 -17.61 -2.94
CA ALA A 310 32.19 -16.49 -3.83
C ALA A 310 32.12 -15.15 -3.07
N GLY A 311 31.71 -15.18 -1.80
CA GLY A 311 31.58 -14.00 -0.95
C GLY A 311 32.83 -13.11 -0.91
N PRO A 312 34.03 -13.64 -0.63
CA PRO A 312 35.26 -12.85 -0.61
C PRO A 312 35.60 -12.20 -1.96
N VAL A 313 35.34 -12.90 -3.08
CA VAL A 313 35.62 -12.38 -4.43
C VAL A 313 34.66 -11.25 -4.78
N LEU A 314 33.37 -11.40 -4.48
CA LEU A 314 32.36 -10.35 -4.68
C LEU A 314 32.66 -9.14 -3.79
N ALA A 315 32.98 -9.36 -2.52
CA ALA A 315 33.35 -8.30 -1.61
C ALA A 315 34.55 -7.51 -2.16
N ALA A 316 35.62 -8.17 -2.59
CA ALA A 316 36.79 -7.51 -3.16
C ALA A 316 36.48 -6.71 -4.43
N HIS A 317 35.54 -7.18 -5.27
CA HIS A 317 35.18 -6.53 -6.54
C HIS A 317 34.27 -5.32 -6.36
N PHE A 318 33.34 -5.39 -5.40
CA PHE A 318 32.29 -4.37 -5.23
C PHE A 318 32.51 -3.42 -4.05
N LEU A 319 33.38 -3.72 -3.07
CA LEU A 319 33.67 -2.80 -1.95
C LEU A 319 34.18 -1.44 -2.46
N GLY A 320 33.60 -0.36 -1.96
CA GLY A 320 33.98 1.01 -2.35
C GLY A 320 33.48 1.46 -3.73
N SER A 321 32.77 0.59 -4.47
CA SER A 321 32.06 0.98 -5.70
C SER A 321 30.70 1.61 -5.39
N SER A 322 30.08 2.29 -6.37
CA SER A 322 28.69 2.79 -6.23
C SER A 322 27.66 1.67 -6.02
N LEU A 323 28.04 0.41 -6.31
CA LEU A 323 27.21 -0.78 -6.16
C LEU A 323 27.45 -1.50 -4.82
N SER A 324 28.34 -0.97 -3.96
CA SER A 324 28.68 -1.52 -2.64
C SER A 324 27.53 -1.53 -1.61
N GLY A 325 26.37 -0.96 -1.95
CA GLY A 325 25.14 -1.06 -1.16
C GLY A 325 24.09 -2.01 -1.73
N ASN A 326 24.32 -2.61 -2.91
CA ASN A 326 23.36 -3.47 -3.57
C ASN A 326 23.59 -4.94 -3.19
N SER A 327 22.68 -5.50 -2.40
CA SER A 327 22.79 -6.88 -1.90
C SER A 327 22.83 -7.92 -3.04
N LEU A 328 22.24 -7.63 -4.19
CA LEU A 328 22.21 -8.51 -5.37
C LEU A 328 23.62 -8.87 -5.87
N TYR A 329 24.58 -7.96 -5.72
CA TYR A 329 25.94 -8.12 -6.20
C TYR A 329 26.93 -8.52 -5.11
N ILE A 330 26.62 -8.24 -3.84
CA ILE A 330 27.52 -8.48 -2.71
C ILE A 330 27.20 -9.80 -2.04
N ASP A 331 25.92 -10.11 -1.86
CA ASP A 331 25.50 -11.36 -1.25
C ASP A 331 25.48 -12.49 -2.30
N PRO A 332 26.37 -13.50 -2.18
CA PRO A 332 26.48 -14.54 -3.18
C PRO A 332 25.22 -15.41 -3.26
N VAL A 333 24.44 -15.50 -2.18
CA VAL A 333 23.15 -16.22 -2.17
C VAL A 333 22.12 -15.46 -2.99
N SER A 334 22.02 -14.15 -2.82
CA SER A 334 21.16 -13.29 -3.63
C SER A 334 21.52 -13.31 -5.12
N ALA A 335 22.81 -13.28 -5.47
CA ALA A 335 23.26 -13.44 -6.85
C ALA A 335 22.88 -14.81 -7.44
N PHE A 336 23.00 -15.88 -6.65
CA PHE A 336 22.61 -17.23 -7.05
C PHE A 336 21.10 -17.39 -7.23
N ILE A 337 20.28 -16.83 -6.33
CA ILE A 337 18.82 -16.78 -6.48
C ILE A 337 18.46 -16.06 -7.77
N THR A 338 19.07 -14.90 -8.03
CA THR A 338 18.84 -14.10 -9.26
C THR A 338 19.13 -14.92 -10.53
N ALA A 339 20.17 -15.76 -10.51
CA ALA A 339 20.49 -16.66 -11.62
C ALA A 339 19.48 -17.83 -11.79
N LEU A 340 18.80 -18.26 -10.73
CA LEU A 340 17.78 -19.32 -10.77
C LEU A 340 16.38 -18.80 -11.15
N LEU A 341 16.07 -17.52 -10.87
CA LEU A 341 14.76 -16.92 -11.13
C LEU A 341 14.25 -17.07 -12.57
N PRO A 342 15.07 -16.94 -13.63
CA PRO A 342 14.61 -17.15 -15.01
C PRO A 342 13.96 -18.52 -15.23
N LEU A 343 14.46 -19.59 -14.60
CA LEU A 343 13.90 -20.94 -14.71
C LEU A 343 12.52 -21.04 -14.07
N VAL A 344 12.37 -20.40 -12.91
CA VAL A 344 11.09 -20.31 -12.19
C VAL A 344 10.08 -19.55 -13.04
N LYS A 345 10.46 -18.39 -13.60
CA LYS A 345 9.60 -17.58 -14.46
C LYS A 345 9.15 -18.38 -15.70
N GLU A 346 10.08 -19.01 -16.41
CA GLU A 346 9.77 -19.81 -17.60
C GLU A 346 8.82 -20.98 -17.28
N LYS A 347 9.08 -21.75 -16.21
CA LYS A 347 8.17 -22.83 -15.80
C LYS A 347 6.81 -22.32 -15.33
N THR A 348 6.79 -21.18 -14.65
CA THR A 348 5.55 -20.54 -14.18
C THR A 348 4.67 -20.14 -15.36
N ASP A 349 5.24 -19.52 -16.39
CA ASP A 349 4.50 -19.16 -17.60
C ASP A 349 3.93 -20.40 -18.32
N LEU A 350 4.70 -21.49 -18.41
CA LEU A 350 4.22 -22.76 -18.98
C LEU A 350 3.04 -23.32 -18.18
N VAL A 351 3.15 -23.37 -16.85
CA VAL A 351 2.07 -23.88 -15.98
C VAL A 351 0.82 -23.02 -16.10
N LEU A 352 0.96 -21.68 -16.12
CA LEU A 352 -0.17 -20.75 -16.26
C LEU A 352 -0.92 -20.94 -17.57
N ASN A 353 -0.20 -21.08 -18.68
CA ASN A 353 -0.81 -21.31 -19.99
C ASN A 353 -1.60 -22.64 -20.02
N ASP A 354 -1.10 -23.69 -19.36
CA ASP A 354 -1.77 -24.99 -19.32
C ASP A 354 -3.02 -24.99 -18.42
N ILE A 355 -2.99 -24.26 -17.30
CA ILE A 355 -4.11 -24.22 -16.33
C ILE A 355 -5.10 -23.09 -16.56
N GLN A 356 -4.95 -22.31 -17.64
CA GLN A 356 -5.73 -21.09 -17.89
C GLN A 356 -7.26 -21.28 -17.83
N HIS A 357 -7.75 -22.47 -18.18
CA HIS A 357 -9.19 -22.80 -18.16
C HIS A 357 -9.66 -23.45 -16.85
N ASN A 358 -8.75 -23.74 -15.91
CA ASN A 358 -9.06 -24.34 -14.62
C ASN A 358 -8.86 -23.32 -13.49
N SER A 359 -9.95 -22.63 -13.14
CA SER A 359 -10.00 -21.60 -12.10
C SER A 359 -9.51 -22.09 -10.72
N ALA A 360 -9.77 -23.35 -10.36
CA ALA A 360 -9.35 -23.91 -9.08
C ALA A 360 -7.83 -24.12 -9.02
N HIS A 361 -7.25 -24.64 -10.11
CA HIS A 361 -5.80 -24.76 -10.24
C HIS A 361 -5.11 -23.40 -10.28
N LEU A 362 -5.65 -22.43 -11.02
CA LEU A 362 -5.12 -21.07 -11.08
C LEU A 362 -5.06 -20.44 -9.67
N SER A 363 -6.16 -20.54 -8.92
CA SER A 363 -6.23 -20.07 -7.53
C SER A 363 -5.18 -20.72 -6.63
N LYS A 364 -5.09 -22.05 -6.67
CA LYS A 364 -4.14 -22.81 -5.85
C LYS A 364 -2.69 -22.43 -6.21
N PHE A 365 -2.41 -22.28 -7.49
CA PHE A 365 -1.06 -21.97 -7.98
C PHE A 365 -0.62 -20.56 -7.60
N ILE A 366 -1.49 -19.54 -7.72
CA ILE A 366 -1.17 -18.18 -7.28
C ILE A 366 -0.88 -18.17 -5.76
N GLY A 367 -1.66 -18.88 -4.95
CA GLY A 367 -1.37 -19.03 -3.52
C GLY A 367 0.00 -19.68 -3.25
N GLN A 368 0.38 -20.70 -4.02
CA GLN A 368 1.71 -21.33 -3.90
C GLN A 368 2.84 -20.36 -4.27
N LEU A 369 2.66 -19.55 -5.31
CA LEU A 369 3.65 -18.54 -5.70
C LEU A 369 3.82 -17.45 -4.64
N MET A 370 2.73 -17.00 -4.00
CA MET A 370 2.78 -16.02 -2.92
C MET A 370 3.57 -16.55 -1.71
N VAL A 371 3.27 -17.78 -1.28
CA VAL A 371 4.00 -18.44 -0.19
C VAL A 371 5.49 -18.62 -0.53
N TRP A 372 5.80 -18.96 -1.79
CA TRP A 372 7.18 -19.13 -2.23
C TRP A 372 7.93 -17.78 -2.31
N ASP A 373 7.28 -16.72 -2.79
CA ASP A 373 7.86 -15.38 -2.81
C ASP A 373 8.22 -14.92 -1.39
N ASP A 374 7.35 -15.16 -0.41
CA ASP A 374 7.62 -14.88 1.00
C ASP A 374 8.75 -15.74 1.57
N ALA A 375 8.83 -17.02 1.21
CA ALA A 375 9.92 -17.88 1.63
C ALA A 375 11.28 -17.35 1.14
N ILE A 376 11.37 -16.91 -0.11
CA ILE A 376 12.59 -16.32 -0.67
C ILE A 376 12.96 -15.01 0.05
N ARG A 377 11.99 -14.12 0.25
CA ARG A 377 12.20 -12.84 0.94
C ARG A 377 12.64 -13.02 2.38
N ILE A 378 11.92 -13.81 3.16
CA ILE A 378 12.12 -13.89 4.61
C ILE A 378 13.35 -14.74 4.93
N LYS A 379 13.49 -15.91 4.28
CA LYS A 379 14.55 -16.87 4.60
C LYS A 379 15.92 -16.38 4.13
N TYR A 380 16.01 -15.89 2.90
CA TYR A 380 17.28 -15.47 2.30
C TYR A 380 17.50 -13.97 2.32
N LYS A 381 16.55 -13.18 2.87
CA LYS A 381 16.60 -11.70 2.88
C LYS A 381 16.76 -11.11 1.48
N TYR A 382 16.20 -11.79 0.47
CA TYR A 382 16.35 -11.39 -0.92
C TYR A 382 15.49 -10.15 -1.22
N ASP A 383 16.14 -9.06 -1.60
CA ASP A 383 15.51 -7.76 -1.89
C ASP A 383 15.44 -7.43 -3.40
N GLY A 384 15.97 -8.32 -4.26
CA GLY A 384 15.96 -8.11 -5.71
C GLY A 384 16.74 -6.87 -6.16
N GLY A 385 17.70 -6.41 -5.37
CA GLY A 385 18.53 -5.24 -5.65
C GLY A 385 17.91 -3.89 -5.27
N ASN A 386 16.79 -3.88 -4.53
CA ASN A 386 16.16 -2.67 -4.03
C ASN A 386 15.95 -2.76 -2.51
N ALA A 387 16.80 -2.07 -1.74
CA ALA A 387 16.73 -2.09 -0.28
C ALA A 387 15.50 -1.36 0.31
N GLU A 388 14.92 -0.40 -0.42
CA GLU A 388 13.78 0.40 0.06
C GLU A 388 12.45 -0.34 -0.08
N VAL A 389 12.22 -0.95 -1.25
CA VAL A 389 10.95 -1.62 -1.58
C VAL A 389 11.04 -3.14 -1.36
N GLY A 390 12.26 -3.69 -1.40
CA GLY A 390 12.50 -5.13 -1.40
C GLY A 390 12.07 -5.81 -2.69
N TRP A 391 12.17 -7.14 -2.71
CA TRP A 391 11.80 -7.91 -3.88
C TRP A 391 10.28 -8.01 -4.03
N VAL A 392 9.77 -7.65 -5.21
CA VAL A 392 8.33 -7.67 -5.51
C VAL A 392 7.77 -9.09 -5.64
N GLY A 393 8.62 -10.08 -5.96
CA GLY A 393 8.22 -11.47 -6.14
C GLY A 393 7.87 -11.83 -7.59
N VAL A 394 7.84 -13.14 -7.90
CA VAL A 394 7.38 -13.64 -9.20
C VAL A 394 5.89 -13.40 -9.37
N THR A 395 5.12 -13.50 -8.27
CA THR A 395 3.66 -13.31 -8.28
C THR A 395 3.28 -11.92 -8.81
N TRP A 396 4.09 -10.89 -8.54
CA TRP A 396 3.83 -9.53 -9.04
C TRP A 396 3.69 -9.49 -10.57
N HIS A 397 4.65 -10.11 -11.27
CA HIS A 397 4.68 -10.13 -12.73
C HIS A 397 3.61 -11.06 -13.32
N VAL A 398 3.33 -12.18 -12.64
CA VAL A 398 2.24 -13.08 -13.04
C VAL A 398 0.90 -12.35 -12.99
N LEU A 399 0.65 -11.59 -11.93
CA LEU A 399 -0.60 -10.86 -11.74
C LEU A 399 -0.75 -9.66 -12.69
N ASP A 400 0.30 -9.21 -13.40
CA ASP A 400 0.13 -8.22 -14.48
C ASP A 400 -0.79 -8.72 -15.59
N LYS A 401 -0.77 -10.03 -15.87
CA LYS A 401 -1.57 -10.65 -16.93
C LYS A 401 -2.76 -11.44 -16.37
N TRP A 402 -2.56 -12.13 -15.24
CA TRP A 402 -3.51 -13.13 -14.74
C TRP A 402 -4.40 -12.65 -13.58
N PHE A 403 -4.28 -11.39 -13.15
CA PHE A 403 -5.08 -10.91 -12.02
C PHE A 403 -6.58 -10.91 -12.28
N SER A 404 -7.05 -10.43 -13.45
CA SER A 404 -8.49 -10.37 -13.72
C SER A 404 -9.13 -11.77 -13.76
N PRO A 405 -8.61 -12.77 -14.51
CA PRO A 405 -9.15 -14.13 -14.48
C PRO A 405 -9.11 -14.78 -13.10
N TRP A 406 -8.06 -14.51 -12.32
CA TRP A 406 -7.96 -15.01 -10.95
C TRP A 406 -8.99 -14.36 -10.03
N LEU A 407 -9.17 -13.04 -10.10
CA LEU A 407 -10.14 -12.31 -9.30
C LEU A 407 -11.57 -12.78 -9.58
N GLU A 408 -11.94 -12.94 -10.86
CA GLU A 408 -13.27 -13.46 -11.26
C GLU A 408 -13.51 -14.87 -10.70
N ALA A 409 -12.48 -15.73 -10.71
CA ALA A 409 -12.55 -17.04 -10.09
C ALA A 409 -12.76 -16.96 -8.57
N GLN A 410 -12.01 -16.09 -7.88
CA GLN A 410 -12.14 -15.91 -6.43
C GLN A 410 -13.52 -15.38 -6.04
N GLU A 411 -14.02 -14.40 -6.78
CA GLU A 411 -15.36 -13.85 -6.59
C GLU A 411 -16.42 -14.97 -6.69
N ARG A 412 -16.33 -15.80 -7.73
CA ARG A 412 -17.24 -16.94 -7.91
C ARG A 412 -17.15 -17.95 -6.76
N PHE A 413 -15.94 -18.31 -6.32
CA PHE A 413 -15.77 -19.25 -5.20
C PHE A 413 -16.31 -18.67 -3.89
N ALA A 414 -16.06 -17.39 -3.64
CA ALA A 414 -16.54 -16.70 -2.46
C ALA A 414 -18.07 -16.61 -2.43
N PHE A 415 -18.71 -16.31 -3.57
CA PHE A 415 -20.17 -16.30 -3.68
C PHE A 415 -20.76 -17.70 -3.55
N GLN A 416 -20.19 -18.71 -4.20
CA GLN A 416 -20.65 -20.09 -4.02
C GLN A 416 -20.58 -20.50 -2.54
N ARG A 417 -19.47 -20.16 -1.85
CA ARG A 417 -19.32 -20.46 -0.44
C ARG A 417 -20.32 -19.71 0.43
N TYR A 418 -20.62 -18.46 0.10
CA TYR A 418 -21.66 -17.68 0.75
C TYR A 418 -23.05 -18.34 0.60
N GLU A 419 -23.42 -18.77 -0.60
CA GLU A 419 -24.70 -19.46 -0.84
C GLU A 419 -24.76 -20.80 -0.08
N GLU A 420 -23.68 -21.60 -0.09
CA GLU A 420 -23.60 -22.84 0.71
C GLU A 420 -23.80 -22.58 2.21
N ILE A 421 -23.28 -21.45 2.73
CA ILE A 421 -23.52 -21.05 4.12
C ILE A 421 -25.01 -20.75 4.30
N MET A 422 -25.61 -19.97 3.40
CA MET A 422 -27.02 -19.57 3.47
C MET A 422 -27.99 -20.75 3.39
N GLU A 423 -27.68 -21.76 2.57
CA GLU A 423 -28.48 -22.98 2.39
C GLU A 423 -28.27 -24.01 3.52
N SER A 424 -27.23 -23.84 4.34
CA SER A 424 -26.93 -24.80 5.40
C SER A 424 -28.06 -24.91 6.46
N PRO A 425 -28.38 -26.12 6.93
CA PRO A 425 -29.46 -26.30 7.91
C PRO A 425 -29.10 -25.62 9.23
N GLY A 426 -30.07 -24.94 9.83
CA GLY A 426 -29.88 -24.22 11.11
C GLY A 426 -29.07 -22.91 10.99
N ASN A 427 -28.70 -22.48 9.78
CA ASN A 427 -27.92 -21.26 9.57
C ASN A 427 -28.60 -20.00 10.12
N GLY A 428 -29.93 -19.96 10.06
CA GLY A 428 -30.74 -18.86 10.57
C GLY A 428 -30.96 -18.90 12.08
N ASP A 429 -30.47 -19.90 12.81
CA ASP A 429 -30.70 -20.01 14.25
C ASP A 429 -29.68 -19.22 15.06
N ILE A 430 -30.13 -18.74 16.22
CA ILE A 430 -29.31 -17.95 17.13
C ILE A 430 -28.31 -18.87 17.81
N ASP A 431 -27.04 -18.49 17.73
CA ASP A 431 -25.95 -19.15 18.40
C ASP A 431 -25.81 -18.59 19.83
N TYR A 432 -26.32 -19.36 20.80
CA TYR A 432 -26.29 -18.96 22.21
C TYR A 432 -24.91 -19.13 22.85
N ASP A 433 -24.03 -19.93 22.26
CA ASP A 433 -22.79 -20.40 22.87
C ASP A 433 -21.55 -19.60 22.42
N SER A 434 -21.61 -18.87 21.31
CA SER A 434 -20.45 -18.16 20.74
C SER A 434 -19.99 -16.90 21.47
N ASN A 435 -20.89 -16.15 22.11
CA ASN A 435 -20.55 -14.84 22.69
C ASN A 435 -20.51 -14.87 24.23
N GLU A 436 -19.68 -14.02 24.83
CA GLU A 436 -19.65 -13.76 26.28
C GLU A 436 -21.06 -13.47 26.85
N SER A 437 -21.26 -13.81 28.13
CA SER A 437 -22.51 -13.54 28.83
C SER A 437 -22.88 -12.04 28.72
N LYS A 438 -24.14 -11.74 28.42
CA LYS A 438 -24.72 -10.38 28.29
C LYS A 438 -24.41 -9.60 27.01
N LYS A 439 -23.77 -10.20 26.00
CA LYS A 439 -23.69 -9.64 24.63
C LYS A 439 -24.82 -10.15 23.75
N THR A 440 -25.18 -9.38 22.72
CA THR A 440 -26.17 -9.79 21.71
C THR A 440 -25.68 -11.05 21.00
N LYS A 441 -26.56 -12.01 20.78
CA LYS A 441 -26.25 -13.29 20.14
C LYS A 441 -26.51 -13.22 18.63
N GLY A 442 -25.49 -13.56 17.84
CA GLY A 442 -25.60 -13.64 16.38
C GLY A 442 -26.26 -14.95 15.94
N THR A 443 -26.56 -15.07 14.65
CA THR A 443 -26.94 -16.37 14.06
C THR A 443 -25.70 -17.18 13.68
N PHE A 444 -25.83 -18.50 13.58
CA PHE A 444 -24.76 -19.34 13.04
C PHE A 444 -24.30 -18.87 11.64
N GLY A 445 -25.23 -18.33 10.85
CA GLY A 445 -24.91 -17.74 9.54
C GLY A 445 -24.12 -16.46 9.62
N ALA A 446 -24.41 -15.58 10.58
CA ALA A 446 -23.57 -14.40 10.80
C ALA A 446 -22.14 -14.82 11.14
N THR A 447 -21.95 -15.79 12.04
CA THR A 447 -20.63 -16.33 12.40
C THR A 447 -19.91 -16.92 11.20
N LYS A 448 -20.55 -17.82 10.44
CA LYS A 448 -19.96 -18.43 9.24
C LYS A 448 -19.61 -17.42 8.16
N VAL A 449 -20.44 -16.37 7.98
CA VAL A 449 -20.13 -15.26 7.06
C VAL A 449 -18.88 -14.54 7.52
N THR A 450 -18.71 -14.25 8.82
CA THR A 450 -17.47 -13.62 9.30
C THR A 450 -16.23 -14.51 9.14
N ASP A 451 -16.36 -15.83 9.29
CA ASP A 451 -15.26 -16.76 9.02
C ASP A 451 -14.89 -16.81 7.52
N LEU A 452 -15.90 -16.70 6.65
CA LEU A 452 -15.67 -16.54 5.21
C LEU A 452 -14.90 -15.23 4.92
N LEU A 453 -15.26 -14.11 5.57
CA LEU A 453 -14.52 -12.85 5.40
C LEU A 453 -13.06 -12.98 5.81
N LYS A 454 -12.77 -13.63 6.94
CA LYS A 454 -11.39 -13.90 7.38
C LYS A 454 -10.64 -14.75 6.35
N THR A 455 -11.28 -15.80 5.83
CA THR A 455 -10.70 -16.65 4.78
C THR A 455 -10.36 -15.84 3.53
N ILE A 456 -11.27 -14.98 3.09
CA ILE A 456 -11.06 -14.06 1.97
C ILE A 456 -9.89 -13.12 2.24
N THR A 457 -9.82 -12.51 3.43
CA THR A 457 -8.70 -11.63 3.82
C THR A 457 -7.36 -12.34 3.72
N THR A 458 -7.26 -13.62 4.12
CA THR A 458 -6.01 -14.38 4.00
C THR A 458 -5.54 -14.59 2.56
N GLN A 459 -6.43 -14.53 1.56
CA GLN A 459 -6.07 -14.77 0.16
C GLN A 459 -5.38 -13.57 -0.50
N TYR A 460 -5.67 -12.34 -0.06
CA TYR A 460 -5.18 -11.12 -0.72
C TYR A 460 -4.30 -10.23 0.16
N LYS A 461 -4.24 -10.48 1.47
CA LYS A 461 -3.45 -9.65 2.40
C LYS A 461 -1.97 -9.55 2.01
N ASP A 462 -1.41 -10.63 1.47
CA ASP A 462 0.01 -10.76 1.12
C ASP A 462 0.32 -10.25 -0.31
N LEU A 463 -0.69 -9.77 -1.04
CA LEU A 463 -0.45 -9.08 -2.31
C LEU A 463 0.39 -7.83 -2.08
N ARG A 464 1.30 -7.49 -2.99
CA ARG A 464 2.13 -6.28 -2.86
C ARG A 464 1.49 -5.05 -3.52
N LYS A 465 0.69 -5.23 -4.56
CA LYS A 465 0.00 -4.13 -5.25
C LYS A 465 -1.23 -3.68 -4.47
N VAL A 466 -1.23 -2.42 -4.04
CA VAL A 466 -2.40 -1.78 -3.41
C VAL A 466 -3.63 -1.81 -4.30
N SER A 467 -3.47 -1.58 -5.62
CA SER A 467 -4.58 -1.67 -6.57
C SER A 467 -5.19 -3.07 -6.65
N HIS A 468 -4.37 -4.12 -6.53
CA HIS A 468 -4.86 -5.50 -6.52
C HIS A 468 -5.55 -5.82 -5.19
N LYS A 469 -4.95 -5.44 -4.05
CA LYS A 469 -5.60 -5.56 -2.72
C LYS A 469 -6.98 -4.91 -2.73
N LEU A 470 -7.06 -3.68 -3.22
CA LEU A 470 -8.30 -2.91 -3.22
C LEU A 470 -9.37 -3.53 -4.13
N ARG A 471 -9.01 -3.92 -5.36
CA ARG A 471 -9.96 -4.60 -6.27
C ARG A 471 -10.48 -5.91 -5.67
N PHE A 472 -9.63 -6.67 -5.00
CA PHE A 472 -10.03 -7.89 -4.30
C PHE A 472 -10.97 -7.61 -3.12
N PHE A 473 -10.60 -6.63 -2.30
CA PHE A 473 -11.40 -6.16 -1.18
C PHE A 473 -12.82 -5.73 -1.61
N LEU A 474 -12.92 -4.88 -2.64
CA LEU A 474 -14.20 -4.37 -3.13
C LEU A 474 -15.04 -5.48 -3.80
N ASN A 475 -14.46 -6.21 -4.76
CA ASN A 475 -15.22 -7.16 -5.57
C ASN A 475 -15.58 -8.45 -4.81
N THR A 476 -14.89 -8.76 -3.72
CA THR A 476 -15.13 -10.00 -2.96
C THR A 476 -15.64 -9.72 -1.56
N GLN A 477 -14.86 -9.01 -0.73
CA GLN A 477 -15.18 -8.84 0.69
C GLN A 477 -16.38 -7.90 0.91
N ILE A 478 -16.37 -6.72 0.27
CA ILE A 478 -17.51 -5.78 0.31
C ILE A 478 -18.72 -6.38 -0.40
N ALA A 479 -18.55 -7.02 -1.56
CA ALA A 479 -19.65 -7.64 -2.28
C ALA A 479 -20.40 -8.72 -1.45
N ILE A 480 -19.70 -9.52 -0.64
CA ILE A 480 -20.35 -10.48 0.29
C ILE A 480 -21.10 -9.74 1.40
N LEU A 481 -20.51 -8.69 1.96
CA LEU A 481 -21.15 -7.88 3.00
C LEU A 481 -22.42 -7.22 2.47
N ASP A 482 -22.41 -6.67 1.25
CA ASP A 482 -23.56 -6.07 0.60
C ASP A 482 -24.67 -7.09 0.35
N ARG A 483 -24.34 -8.30 -0.14
CA ARG A 483 -25.31 -9.40 -0.30
C ARG A 483 -25.96 -9.78 1.02
N TYR A 484 -25.17 -9.87 2.09
CA TYR A 484 -25.71 -10.18 3.42
C TYR A 484 -26.55 -9.04 3.98
N GLN A 485 -26.15 -7.79 3.75
CA GLN A 485 -26.91 -6.60 4.12
C GLN A 485 -28.28 -6.57 3.42
N ILE A 486 -28.31 -6.81 2.11
CA ILE A 486 -29.56 -6.89 1.32
C ILE A 486 -30.47 -7.97 1.90
N ARG A 487 -29.95 -9.18 2.14
CA ARG A 487 -30.73 -10.28 2.72
C ARG A 487 -31.34 -9.93 4.08
N LEU A 488 -30.57 -9.28 4.97
CA LEU A 488 -31.11 -8.84 6.27
C LEU A 488 -32.17 -7.76 6.11
N SER A 489 -32.01 -6.83 5.15
CA SER A 489 -33.02 -5.81 4.85
C SER A 489 -34.31 -6.44 4.31
N GLU A 490 -34.20 -7.34 3.33
CA GLU A 490 -35.33 -8.08 2.76
C GLU A 490 -36.10 -8.87 3.82
N SER A 491 -35.39 -9.45 4.80
CA SER A 491 -36.03 -10.13 5.93
C SER A 491 -36.86 -9.17 6.80
N LEU A 492 -36.41 -7.92 6.99
CA LEU A 492 -37.19 -6.91 7.71
C LEU A 492 -38.37 -6.40 6.88
N ASP A 493 -38.18 -6.20 5.58
CA ASP A 493 -39.24 -5.76 4.68
C ASP A 493 -40.34 -6.82 4.56
N ALA A 494 -39.97 -8.11 4.53
CA ALA A 494 -40.91 -9.23 4.60
C ALA A 494 -41.68 -9.25 5.93
N TYR A 495 -41.01 -8.97 7.05
CA TYR A 495 -41.70 -8.85 8.35
C TYR A 495 -42.71 -7.69 8.34
N ILE A 496 -42.32 -6.51 7.83
CA ILE A 496 -43.18 -5.32 7.77
C ILE A 496 -44.38 -5.57 6.86
N SER A 497 -44.18 -6.22 5.71
CA SER A 497 -45.25 -6.48 4.75
C SER A 497 -46.31 -7.44 5.32
N LEU A 498 -45.89 -8.44 6.09
CA LEU A 498 -46.80 -9.41 6.72
C LEU A 498 -47.50 -8.88 7.98
N THR A 499 -46.88 -7.94 8.71
CA THR A 499 -47.42 -7.44 9.99
C THR A 499 -48.18 -6.12 9.91
N SER A 500 -47.90 -5.26 8.92
CA SER A 500 -48.58 -3.97 8.78
C SER A 500 -49.91 -4.07 8.04
N THR A 501 -50.92 -3.30 8.44
CA THR A 501 -52.25 -3.30 7.78
C THR A 501 -52.15 -2.93 6.30
N VAL A 502 -51.32 -1.93 5.96
CA VAL A 502 -51.10 -1.50 4.58
C VAL A 502 -50.30 -2.55 3.80
N GLY A 503 -49.26 -3.12 4.39
CA GLY A 503 -48.44 -4.17 3.76
C GLY A 503 -49.22 -5.45 3.49
N ARG A 504 -50.10 -5.86 4.41
CA ARG A 504 -50.98 -7.02 4.26
C ARG A 504 -51.91 -6.90 3.06
N ILE A 505 -52.47 -5.71 2.87
CA ILE A 505 -53.37 -5.42 1.74
C ILE A 505 -52.59 -5.40 0.43
N ALA A 506 -51.38 -4.81 0.43
CA ALA A 506 -50.53 -4.73 -0.76
C ALA A 506 -49.96 -6.09 -1.22
N THR A 507 -49.68 -7.00 -0.29
CA THR A 507 -49.05 -8.31 -0.59
C THR A 507 -50.03 -9.47 -0.72
N GLY A 508 -51.32 -9.28 -0.42
CA GLY A 508 -52.31 -10.35 -0.47
C GLY A 508 -52.02 -11.52 0.48
N ALA A 509 -51.31 -11.26 1.59
CA ALA A 509 -50.78 -12.28 2.48
C ALA A 509 -51.87 -13.20 3.08
N THR A 510 -51.62 -14.52 3.07
CA THR A 510 -52.56 -15.50 3.62
C THR A 510 -52.57 -15.47 5.15
N LYS A 511 -53.65 -15.99 5.76
CA LYS A 511 -53.76 -16.09 7.23
C LYS A 511 -52.67 -16.99 7.84
N GLU A 512 -52.17 -17.97 7.10
CA GLU A 512 -51.07 -18.84 7.55
C GLU A 512 -49.72 -18.10 7.58
N GLN A 513 -49.44 -17.28 6.57
CA GLN A 513 -48.24 -16.45 6.51
C GLN A 513 -48.25 -15.32 7.56
N GLN A 514 -49.42 -14.85 7.96
CA GLN A 514 -49.55 -13.88 9.06
C GLN A 514 -49.22 -14.54 10.41
N ARG A 515 -49.74 -15.75 10.65
CA ARG A 515 -49.48 -16.49 11.89
C ARG A 515 -48.02 -16.87 12.08
N SER A 516 -47.25 -17.06 11.01
CA SER A 516 -45.83 -17.40 11.11
C SER A 516 -44.94 -16.24 11.59
N VAL A 517 -45.43 -15.00 11.56
CA VAL A 517 -44.72 -13.80 12.03
C VAL A 517 -45.38 -13.14 13.24
N GLU A 518 -46.48 -13.69 13.75
CA GLU A 518 -47.17 -13.19 14.93
C GLU A 518 -46.58 -13.76 16.24
N GLY A 519 -46.74 -13.01 17.34
CA GLY A 519 -46.35 -13.47 18.68
C GLY A 519 -44.85 -13.71 18.85
N MET A 520 -44.48 -14.87 19.39
CA MET A 520 -43.08 -15.23 19.66
C MET A 520 -42.27 -15.48 18.39
N ALA A 521 -42.88 -16.00 17.32
CA ALA A 521 -42.17 -16.32 16.08
C ALA A 521 -41.64 -15.04 15.38
N GLY A 522 -42.45 -13.98 15.35
CA GLY A 522 -42.02 -12.66 14.87
C GLY A 522 -40.88 -12.08 15.69
N LEU A 523 -40.96 -12.20 17.02
CA LEU A 523 -39.93 -11.70 17.92
C LEU A 523 -38.60 -12.46 17.76
N VAL A 524 -38.66 -13.78 17.58
CA VAL A 524 -37.49 -14.62 17.24
C VAL A 524 -36.86 -14.16 15.92
N SER A 525 -37.68 -13.97 14.88
CA SER A 525 -37.22 -13.53 13.56
C SER A 525 -36.50 -12.17 13.61
N LEU A 526 -37.09 -11.19 14.30
CA LEU A 526 -36.49 -9.88 14.48
C LEU A 526 -35.18 -9.94 15.30
N CYS A 527 -35.10 -10.80 16.31
CA CYS A 527 -33.87 -11.02 17.07
C CYS A 527 -32.76 -11.64 16.21
N LYS A 528 -33.10 -12.56 15.30
CA LYS A 528 -32.14 -13.14 14.34
C LYS A 528 -31.50 -12.05 13.48
N VAL A 529 -32.30 -11.12 12.95
CA VAL A 529 -31.77 -9.99 12.16
C VAL A 529 -30.98 -9.00 13.02
N PHE A 530 -31.53 -8.60 14.18
CA PHE A 530 -30.87 -7.67 15.10
C PHE A 530 -29.50 -8.20 15.54
N GLY A 531 -29.45 -9.46 15.98
CA GLY A 531 -28.23 -10.10 16.46
C GLY A 531 -27.21 -10.36 15.36
N SER A 532 -27.66 -10.74 14.17
CA SER A 532 -26.76 -10.90 13.02
C SER A 532 -26.11 -9.58 12.62
N ALA A 533 -26.88 -8.48 12.54
CA ALA A 533 -26.34 -7.17 12.25
C ALA A 533 -25.36 -6.69 13.34
N ASP A 534 -25.69 -6.89 14.61
CA ASP A 534 -24.82 -6.52 15.74
C ASP A 534 -23.49 -7.32 15.75
N HIS A 535 -23.55 -8.60 15.39
CA HIS A 535 -22.37 -9.45 15.24
C HIS A 535 -21.47 -8.98 14.10
N ILE A 536 -22.03 -8.70 12.91
CA ILE A 536 -21.25 -8.17 11.79
C ILE A 536 -20.61 -6.82 12.15
N ILE A 537 -21.35 -5.90 12.77
CA ILE A 537 -20.80 -4.61 13.21
C ILE A 537 -19.60 -4.82 14.14
N SER A 538 -19.76 -5.66 15.17
CA SER A 538 -18.71 -5.92 16.15
C SER A 538 -17.46 -6.55 15.51
N THR A 539 -17.66 -7.47 14.57
CA THR A 539 -16.57 -8.11 13.85
C THR A 539 -15.88 -7.16 12.88
N LEU A 540 -16.63 -6.32 12.15
CA LEU A 540 -16.05 -5.30 11.28
C LEU A 540 -15.27 -4.27 12.10
N ASP A 541 -15.82 -3.78 13.23
CA ASP A 541 -15.09 -2.90 14.14
C ASP A 541 -13.78 -3.54 14.64
N PHE A 542 -13.76 -4.85 14.88
CA PHE A 542 -12.53 -5.58 15.22
C PHE A 542 -11.55 -5.64 14.03
N LEU A 543 -12.02 -6.05 12.84
CA LEU A 543 -11.21 -6.15 11.63
C LEU A 543 -10.63 -4.79 11.22
N SER A 544 -11.38 -3.70 11.39
CA SER A 544 -10.91 -2.32 11.17
C SER A 544 -9.63 -1.98 11.92
N ASN A 545 -9.42 -2.62 13.08
CA ASN A 545 -8.26 -2.38 13.95
C ASN A 545 -7.11 -3.38 13.71
N GLU A 546 -7.25 -4.34 12.79
CA GLU A 546 -6.15 -5.21 12.42
C GLU A 546 -5.11 -4.44 11.59
N ALA A 547 -3.82 -4.72 11.85
CA ALA A 547 -2.69 -4.01 11.25
C ALA A 547 -2.78 -3.91 9.72
N PHE A 548 -3.23 -4.98 9.06
CA PHE A 548 -3.43 -5.03 7.63
C PHE A 548 -4.42 -3.97 7.11
N PHE A 549 -5.61 -3.86 7.74
CA PHE A 549 -6.65 -2.93 7.30
C PHE A 549 -6.32 -1.49 7.67
N VAL A 550 -5.65 -1.28 8.80
CA VAL A 550 -5.13 0.04 9.19
C VAL A 550 -4.09 0.53 8.18
N GLU A 551 -3.13 -0.32 7.81
CA GLU A 551 -2.10 0.01 6.82
C GLU A 551 -2.72 0.26 5.43
N LEU A 552 -3.65 -0.60 5.00
CA LEU A 552 -4.36 -0.43 3.73
C LEU A 552 -5.15 0.89 3.72
N TYR A 553 -5.88 1.21 4.79
CA TYR A 553 -6.63 2.46 4.88
C TYR A 553 -5.71 3.67 4.86
N PHE A 554 -4.59 3.64 5.59
CA PHE A 554 -3.60 4.72 5.60
C PHE A 554 -3.05 5.00 4.18
N GLN A 555 -2.67 3.95 3.46
CA GLN A 555 -2.20 4.07 2.07
C GLN A 555 -3.26 4.63 1.13
N LEU A 556 -4.55 4.33 1.37
CA LEU A 556 -5.65 4.87 0.57
C LEU A 556 -5.97 6.32 0.94
N ASP A 557 -5.92 6.68 2.21
CA ASP A 557 -6.15 8.04 2.70
C ASP A 557 -5.09 8.99 2.15
N GLU A 558 -3.81 8.63 2.24
CA GLU A 558 -2.70 9.40 1.69
C GLU A 558 -2.87 9.64 0.17
N ARG A 559 -3.32 8.63 -0.58
CA ARG A 559 -3.58 8.75 -2.02
C ARG A 559 -4.84 9.54 -2.35
N ALA A 560 -5.78 9.67 -1.42
CA ALA A 560 -7.02 10.41 -1.63
C ALA A 560 -6.89 11.90 -1.26
N GLN A 561 -5.84 12.29 -0.54
CA GLN A 561 -5.60 13.68 -0.15
C GLN A 561 -5.41 14.59 -1.37
N GLY A 562 -6.29 15.59 -1.51
CA GLY A 562 -6.22 16.57 -2.59
C GLY A 562 -6.56 16.04 -3.98
N VAL A 563 -7.05 14.80 -4.11
CA VAL A 563 -7.39 14.18 -5.40
C VAL A 563 -8.85 14.47 -5.78
N HIS A 564 -9.07 14.80 -7.06
CA HIS A 564 -10.42 15.06 -7.59
C HIS A 564 -11.31 13.79 -7.50
N PRO A 565 -12.62 13.91 -7.20
CA PRO A 565 -13.51 12.75 -7.02
C PRO A 565 -13.53 11.73 -8.17
N ASP A 566 -13.42 12.20 -9.42
CA ASP A 566 -13.45 11.34 -10.62
C ASP A 566 -12.07 10.83 -11.03
N SER A 567 -11.01 11.20 -10.31
CA SER A 567 -9.67 10.73 -10.60
C SER A 567 -9.45 9.33 -10.02
N ALA A 568 -8.70 8.52 -10.77
CA ALA A 568 -8.28 7.19 -10.38
C ALA A 568 -7.27 7.25 -9.22
N ILE A 569 -7.55 6.52 -8.12
CA ILE A 569 -6.69 6.44 -6.94
C ILE A 569 -5.83 5.17 -6.95
N ALA A 570 -6.40 4.06 -7.41
CA ALA A 570 -5.76 2.75 -7.34
C ALA A 570 -6.18 1.87 -8.51
N GLY A 571 -5.47 2.01 -9.64
CA GLY A 571 -5.85 1.35 -10.89
C GLY A 571 -7.09 2.02 -11.50
N PRO A 572 -8.14 1.29 -11.89
CA PRO A 572 -9.34 1.89 -12.49
C PRO A 572 -10.32 2.50 -11.48
N ILE A 573 -10.10 2.35 -10.18
CA ILE A 573 -11.05 2.75 -9.12
C ILE A 573 -10.95 4.25 -8.85
N THR A 574 -12.09 4.95 -8.91
CA THR A 574 -12.18 6.39 -8.66
C THR A 574 -12.26 6.71 -7.17
N CYS A 575 -11.90 7.95 -6.81
CA CYS A 575 -12.01 8.46 -5.44
C CYS A 575 -13.45 8.43 -4.91
N SER A 576 -14.42 8.77 -5.76
CA SER A 576 -15.85 8.77 -5.41
C SER A 576 -16.38 7.36 -5.11
N GLU A 577 -16.06 6.38 -5.96
CA GLU A 577 -16.42 4.98 -5.75
C GLU A 577 -15.81 4.46 -4.44
N LEU A 578 -14.52 4.75 -4.22
CA LEU A 578 -13.83 4.31 -3.03
C LEU A 578 -14.43 4.91 -1.74
N LYS A 579 -14.81 6.19 -1.75
CA LYS A 579 -15.48 6.85 -0.62
C LYS A 579 -16.81 6.22 -0.24
N LEU A 580 -17.59 5.77 -1.23
CA LEU A 580 -18.88 5.12 -1.01
C LEU A 580 -18.71 3.71 -0.42
N SER A 581 -17.66 2.98 -0.82
CA SER A 581 -17.43 1.61 -0.37
C SER A 581 -16.59 1.49 0.91
N THR A 582 -15.84 2.53 1.31
CA THR A 582 -14.96 2.48 2.50
C THR A 582 -15.37 3.48 3.58
N SER A 583 -15.03 4.76 3.39
CA SER A 583 -15.38 5.86 4.29
C SER A 583 -15.59 7.15 3.52
N LEU A 584 -16.70 7.83 3.81
CA LEU A 584 -16.96 9.18 3.30
C LEU A 584 -15.91 10.20 3.78
N LYS A 585 -15.16 9.87 4.83
CA LYS A 585 -14.06 10.67 5.39
C LYS A 585 -12.71 10.41 4.73
N LEU A 586 -12.63 9.57 3.69
CA LEU A 586 -11.36 9.29 3.02
C LEU A 586 -10.71 10.58 2.48
N GLY A 587 -9.42 10.75 2.77
CA GLY A 587 -8.63 11.92 2.47
C GLY A 587 -8.66 13.00 3.56
N THR A 588 -9.31 12.75 4.70
CA THR A 588 -9.33 13.67 5.85
C THR A 588 -8.46 13.21 7.02
N GLY A 589 -7.79 12.06 6.91
CA GLY A 589 -7.00 11.48 8.00
C GLY A 589 -7.83 10.89 9.15
N GLU A 590 -9.16 10.77 8.97
CA GLU A 590 -10.07 10.17 9.95
C GLU A 590 -10.91 9.08 9.28
N GLY A 591 -11.09 7.93 9.95
CA GLY A 591 -12.03 6.90 9.52
C GLY A 591 -11.44 5.51 9.52
N THR A 592 -12.23 4.55 9.05
CA THR A 592 -11.83 3.16 8.86
C THR A 592 -12.27 2.64 7.50
N ILE A 593 -11.64 1.56 7.03
CA ILE A 593 -11.95 0.98 5.72
C ILE A 593 -13.37 0.39 5.60
N PHE A 594 -14.06 0.16 6.73
CA PHE A 594 -15.40 -0.44 6.77
C PHE A 594 -16.51 0.53 7.22
N ASP A 595 -16.23 1.83 7.36
CA ASP A 595 -17.18 2.79 7.95
C ASP A 595 -18.56 2.79 7.27
N THR A 596 -18.61 2.81 5.93
CA THR A 596 -19.87 2.85 5.18
C THR A 596 -20.66 1.56 5.34
N THR A 597 -19.99 0.40 5.26
CA THR A 597 -20.62 -0.91 5.52
C THR A 597 -21.13 -1.02 6.95
N ILE A 598 -20.34 -0.59 7.94
CA ILE A 598 -20.74 -0.55 9.35
C ILE A 598 -21.98 0.34 9.54
N GLN A 599 -22.06 1.50 8.88
CA GLN A 599 -23.23 2.36 8.91
C GLN A 599 -24.47 1.67 8.31
N GLY A 600 -24.31 0.92 7.21
CA GLY A 600 -25.36 0.11 6.60
C GLY A 600 -25.96 -0.90 7.58
N PHE A 601 -25.13 -1.71 8.22
CA PHE A 601 -25.60 -2.66 9.24
C PHE A 601 -26.16 -1.98 10.50
N LYS A 602 -25.61 -0.82 10.92
CA LYS A 602 -26.16 -0.02 12.05
C LYS A 602 -27.60 0.41 11.77
N LYS A 603 -27.91 0.80 10.53
CA LYS A 603 -29.28 1.15 10.11
C LYS A 603 -30.22 -0.06 10.21
N ILE A 604 -29.81 -1.22 9.71
CA ILE A 604 -30.59 -2.47 9.82
C ILE A 604 -30.83 -2.84 11.29
N ARG A 605 -29.79 -2.80 12.13
CA ARG A 605 -29.90 -3.06 13.57
C ARG A 605 -30.87 -2.10 14.25
N SER A 606 -30.83 -0.80 13.92
CA SER A 606 -31.76 0.18 14.46
C SER A 606 -33.20 -0.13 14.04
N ASN A 607 -33.44 -0.39 12.76
CA ASN A 607 -34.75 -0.73 12.22
C ASN A 607 -35.33 -2.01 12.89
N ALA A 608 -34.51 -3.05 13.04
CA ALA A 608 -34.90 -4.28 13.73
C ALA A 608 -35.25 -4.01 15.21
N GLY A 609 -34.47 -3.16 15.89
CA GLY A 609 -34.74 -2.74 17.27
C GLY A 609 -36.06 -1.99 17.42
N ASP A 610 -36.38 -1.08 16.51
CA ASP A 610 -37.64 -0.35 16.51
C ASP A 610 -38.83 -1.27 16.24
N LEU A 611 -38.67 -2.26 15.36
CA LEU A 611 -39.69 -3.29 15.10
C LEU A 611 -39.89 -4.22 16.30
N LEU A 612 -38.83 -4.63 17.00
CA LEU A 612 -38.92 -5.41 18.24
C LEU A 612 -39.74 -4.65 19.29
N GLN A 613 -39.47 -3.36 19.45
CA GLN A 613 -40.20 -2.51 20.37
C GLN A 613 -41.69 -2.41 20.00
N ARG A 614 -42.01 -2.22 18.72
CA ARG A 614 -43.40 -2.18 18.23
C ARG A 614 -44.13 -3.53 18.42
N ALA A 615 -43.43 -4.64 18.20
CA ALA A 615 -43.96 -5.99 18.36
C ALA A 615 -44.34 -6.33 19.82
N ILE A 616 -43.76 -5.63 20.80
CA ILE A 616 -44.11 -5.75 22.21
C ILE A 616 -45.19 -4.73 22.59
N LYS A 617 -45.02 -3.47 22.19
CA LYS A 617 -45.89 -2.35 22.57
C LYS A 617 -47.30 -2.47 22.02
N TYR A 618 -47.46 -2.71 20.72
CA TYR A 618 -48.76 -2.60 20.05
C TYR A 618 -49.76 -3.73 20.37
N PRO A 619 -49.34 -4.95 20.73
CA PRO A 619 -50.28 -5.98 21.18
C PRO A 619 -50.91 -5.74 22.55
N PHE A 620 -50.42 -4.81 23.39
CA PHE A 620 -50.93 -4.65 24.77
C PHE A 620 -52.45 -4.41 24.86
N PRO A 621 -53.07 -3.50 24.10
CA PRO A 621 -54.52 -3.27 24.22
C PRO A 621 -55.34 -4.53 23.89
N THR A 622 -54.88 -5.36 22.96
CA THR A 622 -55.54 -6.62 22.60
C THR A 622 -55.27 -7.70 23.64
N ALA A 623 -54.04 -7.83 24.11
CA ALA A 623 -53.66 -8.83 25.11
C ALA A 623 -54.36 -8.58 26.45
N PHE A 624 -54.42 -7.33 26.91
CA PHE A 624 -55.06 -6.96 28.17
C PHE A 624 -56.58 -6.76 28.03
N ARG A 625 -57.18 -7.01 26.87
CA ARG A 625 -58.61 -6.71 26.62
C ARG A 625 -59.55 -7.33 27.65
N ALA A 626 -59.31 -8.58 28.05
CA ALA A 626 -60.12 -9.26 29.06
C ALA A 626 -60.04 -8.50 30.39
N TYR A 627 -58.83 -8.15 30.83
CA TYR A 627 -58.61 -7.36 32.03
C TYR A 627 -59.23 -5.94 31.96
N LEU A 628 -59.15 -5.28 30.80
CA LEU A 628 -59.71 -3.93 30.61
C LEU A 628 -61.25 -3.90 30.62
N THR A 629 -61.92 -5.01 30.28
CA THR A 629 -63.38 -5.02 30.04
C THR A 629 -64.18 -5.92 30.97
N GLN A 630 -63.57 -6.98 31.53
CA GLN A 630 -64.27 -8.02 32.31
C GLN A 630 -63.92 -7.98 33.79
N ALA A 631 -62.85 -7.29 34.18
CA ALA A 631 -62.45 -7.15 35.57
C ALA A 631 -63.54 -6.43 36.40
N GLN A 632 -63.86 -6.99 37.55
CA GLN A 632 -64.88 -6.47 38.47
C GLN A 632 -64.23 -5.55 39.50
N TRP A 633 -64.51 -4.25 39.40
CA TRP A 633 -63.93 -3.20 40.24
C TRP A 633 -64.85 -2.73 41.38
N THR A 634 -66.14 -3.06 41.30
CA THR A 634 -67.19 -2.60 42.23
C THR A 634 -67.75 -3.69 43.14
N THR A 635 -67.03 -4.81 43.29
CA THR A 635 -67.46 -5.87 44.22
C THR A 635 -67.41 -5.36 45.67
N VAL A 636 -68.51 -5.51 46.39
CA VAL A 636 -68.64 -5.12 47.80
C VAL A 636 -68.29 -6.33 48.68
N GLY A 637 -67.24 -6.22 49.49
CA GLY A 637 -66.97 -7.19 50.56
C GLY A 637 -67.84 -6.88 51.78
N GLN A 638 -68.28 -7.91 52.51
CA GLN A 638 -68.98 -7.72 53.79
C GLN A 638 -67.98 -7.25 54.86
N ASP A 639 -68.29 -6.12 55.51
CA ASP A 639 -67.64 -5.49 56.66
C ASP A 639 -66.25 -4.83 56.49
N SER A 640 -66.27 -3.49 56.49
CA SER A 640 -65.10 -2.59 56.43
C SER A 640 -64.06 -2.78 57.55
N GLN A 641 -64.44 -3.43 58.66
CA GLN A 641 -63.58 -3.67 59.82
C GLN A 641 -62.66 -4.90 59.68
N SER A 642 -62.86 -5.73 58.65
CA SER A 642 -62.06 -6.94 58.38
C SER A 642 -60.97 -6.75 57.31
N LEU A 643 -60.90 -5.56 56.70
CA LEU A 643 -60.01 -5.26 55.57
C LEU A 643 -58.51 -5.51 55.78
N PRO A 644 -57.88 -5.26 56.96
CA PRO A 644 -56.46 -5.53 57.16
C PRO A 644 -56.10 -7.02 57.03
N TYR A 645 -57.06 -7.91 57.33
CA TYR A 645 -56.89 -9.36 57.20
C TYR A 645 -57.15 -9.85 55.76
N HIS A 646 -58.01 -9.18 55.00
CA HIS A 646 -58.36 -9.57 53.62
C HIS A 646 -57.37 -9.08 52.56
N THR A 647 -56.67 -7.97 52.77
CA THR A 647 -55.65 -7.46 51.82
C THR A 647 -54.44 -8.39 51.68
N SER A 648 -54.12 -9.14 52.74
CA SER A 648 -53.03 -10.14 52.75
C SER A 648 -53.33 -11.41 51.95
N SER A 649 -54.60 -11.64 51.59
CA SER A 649 -55.08 -12.82 50.86
C SER A 649 -55.54 -12.50 49.42
N LEU A 650 -55.34 -11.28 48.93
CA LEU A 650 -55.71 -10.89 47.57
C LEU A 650 -54.77 -11.55 46.55
N THR A 651 -55.34 -12.39 45.70
CA THR A 651 -54.66 -12.97 44.53
C THR A 651 -54.74 -12.02 43.33
N ILE A 652 -53.77 -12.11 42.43
CA ILE A 652 -53.78 -11.39 41.14
C ILE A 652 -55.04 -11.79 40.36
N SER A 653 -55.63 -10.82 39.64
CA SER A 653 -56.77 -11.04 38.76
C SER A 653 -56.49 -12.14 37.73
N ALA A 654 -57.41 -13.11 37.60
CA ALA A 654 -57.30 -14.21 36.64
C ALA A 654 -57.10 -13.71 35.18
N GLU A 655 -57.68 -12.54 34.87
CA GLU A 655 -57.65 -11.94 33.53
C GLU A 655 -56.26 -11.41 33.16
N LEU A 656 -55.34 -11.34 34.12
CA LEU A 656 -53.93 -11.00 33.92
C LEU A 656 -53.02 -12.21 33.72
N ASP A 657 -53.46 -13.43 34.03
CA ASP A 657 -52.60 -14.61 34.03
C ASP A 657 -51.94 -14.84 32.65
N GLN A 658 -52.77 -14.91 31.59
CA GLN A 658 -52.28 -15.10 30.23
C GLN A 658 -51.40 -13.92 29.72
N PRO A 659 -51.79 -12.63 29.85
CA PRO A 659 -50.94 -11.51 29.46
C PRO A 659 -49.59 -11.48 30.19
N LEU A 660 -49.57 -11.80 31.48
CA LEU A 660 -48.36 -11.81 32.30
C LEU A 660 -47.45 -12.98 31.95
N GLN A 661 -48.00 -14.16 31.69
CA GLN A 661 -47.23 -15.30 31.19
C GLN A 661 -46.55 -14.98 29.86
N VAL A 662 -47.30 -14.42 28.89
CA VAL A 662 -46.73 -14.04 27.58
C VAL A 662 -45.65 -12.96 27.73
N MET A 663 -45.85 -12.00 28.63
CA MET A 663 -44.84 -10.97 28.91
C MET A 663 -43.57 -11.59 29.50
N LYS A 664 -43.70 -12.50 30.47
CA LYS A 664 -42.59 -13.23 31.09
C LYS A 664 -41.80 -14.04 30.06
N GLU A 665 -42.49 -14.77 29.18
CA GLU A 665 -41.85 -15.56 28.11
C GLU A 665 -41.05 -14.65 27.15
N LYS A 666 -41.63 -13.51 26.74
CA LYS A 666 -40.92 -12.53 25.90
C LYS A 666 -39.72 -11.91 26.61
N MET A 667 -39.83 -11.58 27.90
CA MET A 667 -38.73 -11.03 28.70
C MET A 667 -37.58 -12.03 28.83
N ALA A 668 -37.88 -13.27 29.23
CA ALA A 668 -36.90 -14.34 29.38
C ALA A 668 -36.15 -14.62 28.07
N TYR A 669 -36.87 -14.64 26.94
CA TYR A 669 -36.26 -14.85 25.63
C TYR A 669 -35.33 -13.69 25.23
N LEU A 670 -35.78 -12.44 25.40
CA LEU A 670 -34.97 -11.27 25.05
C LEU A 670 -33.75 -11.11 25.94
N GLU A 671 -33.87 -11.34 27.24
CA GLU A 671 -32.74 -11.32 28.17
C GLU A 671 -31.62 -12.28 27.73
N LYS A 672 -31.99 -13.46 27.22
CA LYS A 672 -31.02 -14.46 26.75
C LYS A 672 -30.40 -14.12 25.39
N THR A 673 -31.09 -13.36 24.53
CA THR A 673 -30.71 -13.17 23.12
C THR A 673 -30.04 -11.85 22.81
N ILE A 674 -30.43 -10.75 23.45
CA ILE A 674 -29.93 -9.41 23.15
C ILE A 674 -29.12 -8.84 24.31
N SER A 675 -28.22 -7.88 24.01
CA SER A 675 -27.44 -7.23 25.05
C SER A 675 -28.31 -6.51 26.07
N TYR A 676 -27.87 -6.46 27.32
CA TYR A 676 -28.62 -5.85 28.42
C TYR A 676 -29.01 -4.37 28.16
N PRO A 677 -28.16 -3.50 27.59
CA PRO A 677 -28.56 -2.14 27.23
C PRO A 677 -29.67 -2.10 26.17
N ALA A 678 -29.62 -2.97 25.17
CA ALA A 678 -30.67 -3.07 24.15
C ALA A 678 -31.99 -3.58 24.75
N PHE A 679 -31.91 -4.60 25.62
CA PHE A 679 -33.04 -5.14 26.37
C PHE A 679 -33.76 -4.07 27.18
N MET A 680 -33.02 -3.31 27.99
CA MET A 680 -33.53 -2.19 28.79
C MET A 680 -34.23 -1.14 27.91
N ARG A 681 -33.61 -0.76 26.79
CA ARG A 681 -34.15 0.27 25.88
C ARG A 681 -35.48 -0.16 25.25
N ILE A 682 -35.57 -1.41 24.80
CA ILE A 682 -36.77 -1.97 24.18
C ILE A 682 -37.92 -2.04 25.19
N TRP A 683 -37.65 -2.56 26.39
CA TRP A 683 -38.69 -2.73 27.41
C TRP A 683 -39.13 -1.42 28.07
N ARG A 684 -38.24 -0.43 28.21
CA ARG A 684 -38.61 0.87 28.79
C ARG A 684 -39.78 1.52 28.07
N GLN A 685 -39.75 1.53 26.73
CA GLN A 685 -40.83 2.12 25.95
C GLN A 685 -42.10 1.27 25.94
N ALA A 686 -41.96 -0.06 26.01
CA ALA A 686 -43.10 -0.96 26.15
C ALA A 686 -43.79 -0.79 27.50
N ILE A 687 -43.03 -0.75 28.60
CA ILE A 687 -43.55 -0.58 29.96
C ILE A 687 -44.22 0.79 30.13
N SER A 688 -43.64 1.85 29.58
CA SER A 688 -44.29 3.18 29.56
C SER A 688 -45.64 3.14 28.83
N ALA A 689 -45.74 2.40 27.71
CA ALA A 689 -47.00 2.26 27.00
C ALA A 689 -48.03 1.41 27.75
N LEU A 690 -47.58 0.41 28.50
CA LEU A 690 -48.45 -0.38 29.39
C LEU A 690 -48.93 0.47 30.57
N GLU A 691 -48.07 1.30 31.15
CA GLU A 691 -48.45 2.29 32.16
C GLU A 691 -49.52 3.24 31.63
N ASP A 692 -49.34 3.80 30.44
CA ASP A 692 -50.34 4.66 29.79
C ASP A 692 -51.67 3.94 29.55
N LEU A 693 -51.63 2.68 29.10
CA LEU A 693 -52.82 1.87 28.86
C LEU A 693 -53.62 1.65 30.15
N LEU A 694 -52.97 1.19 31.22
CA LEU A 694 -53.61 0.92 32.50
C LEU A 694 -54.10 2.20 33.18
N PHE A 695 -53.33 3.29 33.06
CA PHE A 695 -53.71 4.59 33.60
C PHE A 695 -55.01 5.11 32.95
N ASN A 696 -55.09 5.08 31.63
CA ASN A 696 -56.23 5.65 30.92
C ASN A 696 -57.46 4.74 30.89
N GLU A 697 -57.28 3.44 30.66
CA GLU A 697 -58.39 2.50 30.43
C GLU A 697 -58.91 1.82 31.70
N VAL A 698 -58.13 1.81 32.78
CA VAL A 698 -58.53 1.25 34.08
C VAL A 698 -58.69 2.36 35.10
N LEU A 699 -57.59 3.03 35.49
CA LEU A 699 -57.60 3.99 36.60
C LEU A 699 -58.54 5.18 36.37
N LEU A 700 -58.54 5.78 35.17
CA LEU A 700 -59.36 6.97 34.88
C LEU A 700 -60.76 6.66 34.35
N ARG A 701 -61.08 5.40 34.05
CA ARG A 701 -62.29 5.00 33.33
C ARG A 701 -63.26 4.17 34.15
N GLN A 702 -62.75 3.32 35.05
CA GLN A 702 -63.55 2.41 35.87
C GLN A 702 -63.85 3.07 37.23
N ASP A 703 -64.93 2.63 37.88
CA ASP A 703 -65.26 3.02 39.24
C ASP A 703 -64.87 1.90 40.22
N PHE A 704 -64.36 2.26 41.40
CA PHE A 704 -63.72 1.34 42.35
C PHE A 704 -64.35 1.41 43.73
N THR A 705 -64.68 0.25 44.30
CA THR A 705 -64.88 0.08 45.75
C THR A 705 -63.54 -0.10 46.45
N THR A 706 -63.49 0.00 47.79
CA THR A 706 -62.26 -0.19 48.59
C THR A 706 -61.57 -1.52 48.30
N LEU A 707 -62.34 -2.60 48.13
CA LEU A 707 -61.81 -3.90 47.72
C LEU A 707 -61.27 -3.88 46.28
N GLY A 708 -61.96 -3.20 45.35
CA GLY A 708 -61.53 -3.06 43.97
C GLY A 708 -60.23 -2.25 43.82
N ALA A 709 -60.08 -1.16 44.57
CA ALA A 709 -58.87 -0.35 44.60
C ALA A 709 -57.68 -1.15 45.17
N ALA A 710 -57.91 -1.94 46.23
CA ALA A 710 -56.90 -2.82 46.82
C ALA A 710 -56.48 -3.93 45.85
N ARG A 711 -57.44 -4.52 45.11
CA ARG A 711 -57.17 -5.50 44.05
C ARG A 711 -56.34 -4.90 42.92
N PHE A 712 -56.63 -3.68 42.48
CA PHE A 712 -55.83 -3.00 41.45
C PHE A 712 -54.39 -2.74 41.92
N SER A 713 -54.21 -2.38 43.19
CA SER A 713 -52.88 -2.25 43.80
C SER A 713 -52.11 -3.56 43.80
N GLN A 714 -52.78 -4.67 44.12
CA GLN A 714 -52.17 -6.00 44.09
C GLN A 714 -51.81 -6.46 42.67
N ASP A 715 -52.66 -6.17 41.70
CA ASP A 715 -52.42 -6.44 40.28
C ASP A 715 -51.19 -5.67 39.75
N LEU A 716 -51.04 -4.39 40.13
CA LEU A 716 -49.84 -3.61 39.79
C LEU A 716 -48.58 -4.21 40.43
N LYS A 717 -48.63 -4.63 41.69
CA LYS A 717 -47.50 -5.32 42.35
C LYS A 717 -47.13 -6.61 41.64
N GLY A 718 -48.13 -7.37 41.16
CA GLY A 718 -47.92 -8.56 40.33
C GLY A 718 -47.17 -8.26 39.03
N ILE A 719 -47.59 -7.21 38.30
CA ILE A 719 -46.92 -6.72 37.10
C ILE A 719 -45.48 -6.28 37.41
N GLN A 720 -45.30 -5.46 38.44
CA GLN A 720 -43.98 -4.96 38.88
C GLN A 720 -43.05 -6.08 39.31
N SER A 721 -43.56 -7.14 39.95
CA SER A 721 -42.77 -8.30 40.35
C SER A 721 -42.20 -9.05 39.14
N ILE A 722 -43.00 -9.24 38.09
CA ILE A 722 -42.51 -9.88 36.85
C ILE A 722 -41.44 -9.02 36.19
N ILE A 723 -41.68 -7.71 36.08
CA ILE A 723 -40.70 -6.75 35.54
C ILE A 723 -39.41 -6.78 36.37
N GLY A 724 -39.53 -6.78 37.70
CA GLY A 724 -38.44 -6.76 38.66
C GLY A 724 -37.52 -7.98 38.64
N ASN A 725 -38.02 -9.12 38.15
CA ASN A 725 -37.20 -10.32 37.98
C ASN A 725 -36.15 -10.17 36.86
N TYR A 726 -36.37 -9.25 35.91
CA TYR A 726 -35.51 -9.07 34.73
C TYR A 726 -34.87 -7.68 34.64
N LEU A 727 -35.51 -6.66 35.20
CA LEU A 727 -35.12 -5.26 35.10
C LEU A 727 -34.89 -4.67 36.50
N PRO A 728 -33.90 -3.78 36.67
CA PRO A 728 -33.49 -3.29 37.97
C PRO A 728 -34.58 -2.37 38.54
N LEU A 729 -35.04 -2.70 39.74
CA LEU A 729 -36.08 -1.97 40.47
C LEU A 729 -35.61 -0.63 41.04
N GLU A 730 -34.28 -0.41 41.09
CA GLU A 730 -33.67 0.80 41.63
C GLU A 730 -33.96 2.05 40.76
N GLY A 731 -34.29 1.84 39.48
CA GLY A 731 -34.78 2.89 38.60
C GLY A 731 -36.30 3.01 38.65
N LYS A 732 -36.83 4.11 39.24
CA LYS A 732 -38.28 4.43 39.27
C LYS A 732 -38.99 4.30 37.90
N ALA A 733 -38.25 4.34 36.78
CA ALA A 733 -38.77 4.28 35.42
C ALA A 733 -39.47 2.95 35.04
N PHE A 734 -39.05 1.81 35.61
CA PHE A 734 -39.67 0.50 35.30
C PHE A 734 -40.82 0.15 36.26
N MET A 735 -40.99 0.96 37.32
CA MET A 735 -42.00 0.80 38.35
C MET A 735 -43.34 1.46 38.02
N MET A 736 -43.52 1.97 36.81
CA MET A 736 -44.75 2.67 36.42
C MET A 736 -45.09 3.75 37.47
N PRO A 737 -44.22 4.76 37.66
CA PRO A 737 -44.26 5.62 38.83
C PRO A 737 -45.50 6.52 38.84
N ARG A 738 -46.01 6.94 37.67
CA ARG A 738 -47.23 7.75 37.57
C ARG A 738 -48.45 6.92 37.96
N LEU A 739 -48.52 5.67 37.48
CA LEU A 739 -49.59 4.75 37.85
C LEU A 739 -49.52 4.37 39.33
N THR A 740 -48.32 4.13 39.87
CA THR A 740 -48.11 3.83 41.29
C THR A 740 -48.64 4.96 42.18
N GLN A 741 -48.36 6.22 41.83
CA GLN A 741 -48.87 7.38 42.56
C GLN A 741 -50.39 7.53 42.41
N GLY A 742 -50.94 7.29 41.21
CA GLY A 742 -52.38 7.30 40.98
C GLY A 742 -53.13 6.25 41.81
N ILE A 743 -52.59 5.03 41.89
CA ILE A 743 -53.13 3.96 42.73
C ILE A 743 -52.99 4.26 44.21
N ALA A 744 -51.91 4.93 44.63
CA ALA A 744 -51.75 5.38 46.02
C ALA A 744 -52.83 6.39 46.42
N LEU A 745 -53.17 7.33 45.53
CA LEU A 745 -54.29 8.26 45.73
C LEU A 745 -55.64 7.54 45.75
N LEU A 746 -55.83 6.54 44.88
CA LEU A 746 -57.05 5.72 44.84
C LEU A 746 -57.23 4.88 46.12
N ASN A 747 -56.14 4.41 46.74
CA ASN A 747 -56.19 3.53 47.92
C ASN A 747 -56.16 4.27 49.26
N LEU A 748 -56.51 5.56 49.30
CA LEU A 748 -56.65 6.27 50.57
C LEU A 748 -57.76 5.64 51.43
N PRO A 749 -57.54 5.48 52.75
CA PRO A 749 -58.52 4.86 53.63
C PRO A 749 -59.73 5.77 53.84
N ILE A 750 -60.92 5.19 53.99
CA ILE A 750 -62.17 5.95 54.21
C ILE A 750 -62.09 6.77 55.49
N GLU A 751 -61.62 6.14 56.58
CA GLU A 751 -61.34 6.76 57.86
C GLU A 751 -59.84 6.73 58.13
N ALA A 752 -59.27 7.80 58.70
CA ALA A 752 -57.85 7.85 59.02
C ALA A 752 -57.54 6.88 60.17
N PRO A 753 -56.68 5.86 59.96
CA PRO A 753 -56.39 4.87 61.00
C PRO A 753 -55.51 5.40 62.14
N ASP A 754 -54.70 6.44 61.89
CA ASP A 754 -53.74 7.04 62.84
C ASP A 754 -53.66 8.58 62.68
N GLU A 755 -53.21 9.30 63.73
CA GLU A 755 -52.89 10.74 63.66
C GLU A 755 -51.75 11.00 62.65
N GLY A 756 -52.10 11.48 61.46
CA GLY A 756 -51.14 11.86 60.41
C GLY A 756 -51.43 11.27 59.03
N VAL A 757 -52.21 10.19 58.96
CA VAL A 757 -52.67 9.58 57.70
C VAL A 757 -53.87 10.36 57.16
N MET A 758 -53.81 10.77 55.89
CA MET A 758 -54.92 11.50 55.25
C MET A 758 -56.04 10.53 54.86
N SER A 759 -57.28 10.87 55.23
CA SER A 759 -58.46 10.10 54.81
C SER A 759 -58.90 10.46 53.40
N LEU A 760 -59.68 9.58 52.76
CA LEU A 760 -60.28 9.80 51.45
C LEU A 760 -61.16 11.06 51.44
N SER A 761 -61.95 11.28 52.51
CA SER A 761 -62.81 12.46 52.65
C SER A 761 -61.99 13.77 52.78
N GLU A 762 -60.93 13.77 53.61
CA GLU A 762 -60.02 14.92 53.75
C GLU A 762 -59.31 15.25 52.43
N ALA A 763 -58.88 14.22 51.68
CA ALA A 763 -58.24 14.38 50.39
C ALA A 763 -59.22 14.90 49.33
N ALA A 764 -60.44 14.38 49.28
CA ALA A 764 -61.47 14.82 48.35
C ALA A 764 -61.82 16.30 48.52
N GLU A 765 -62.12 16.73 49.76
CA GLU A 765 -62.48 18.11 50.07
C GLU A 765 -61.40 19.10 49.60
N LYS A 766 -60.14 18.85 49.96
CA LYS A 766 -58.99 19.70 49.62
C LYS A 766 -58.63 19.68 48.14
N ILE A 767 -58.85 18.56 47.45
CA ILE A 767 -58.57 18.45 46.01
C ILE A 767 -59.62 19.19 45.17
N TYR A 768 -60.89 19.21 45.60
CA TYR A 768 -61.95 19.99 44.94
C TYR A 768 -61.94 21.47 45.33
N ALA A 769 -61.50 21.84 46.52
CA ALA A 769 -61.47 23.22 47.03
C ALA A 769 -60.63 24.19 46.17
N GLY A 770 -59.49 23.76 45.63
CA GLY A 770 -58.68 24.61 44.75
C GLY A 770 -57.35 24.03 44.32
N ARG A 771 -56.67 24.68 43.36
CA ARG A 771 -55.37 24.22 42.83
C ARG A 771 -54.28 24.17 43.93
N ASN A 772 -54.19 25.23 44.75
CA ASN A 772 -53.15 25.34 45.78
C ASN A 772 -53.31 24.29 46.90
N GLU A 773 -54.56 23.98 47.28
CA GLU A 773 -54.86 22.98 48.31
C GLU A 773 -54.61 21.55 47.80
N CYS A 774 -54.98 21.28 46.55
CA CYS A 774 -54.63 20.03 45.86
C CYS A 774 -53.12 19.82 45.78
N GLU A 775 -52.33 20.83 45.39
CA GLU A 775 -50.87 20.74 45.39
C GLU A 775 -50.29 20.46 46.79
N GLY A 776 -50.93 21.00 47.84
CA GLY A 776 -50.59 20.70 49.23
C GLY A 776 -50.86 19.23 49.60
N VAL A 777 -51.99 18.68 49.17
CA VAL A 777 -52.34 17.26 49.36
C VAL A 777 -51.35 16.35 48.64
N LEU A 778 -51.08 16.62 47.35
CA LEU A 778 -50.16 15.82 46.55
C LEU A 778 -48.74 15.83 47.14
N LYS A 779 -48.25 16.98 47.60
CA LYS A 779 -46.96 17.08 48.31
C LYS A 779 -46.93 16.28 49.62
N ARG A 780 -48.01 16.31 50.42
CA ARG A 780 -48.12 15.55 51.68
C ARG A 780 -48.14 14.04 51.44
N LEU A 781 -48.68 13.59 50.32
CA LEU A 781 -48.72 12.17 49.92
C LEU A 781 -47.50 11.73 49.10
N HIS A 782 -46.50 12.60 48.92
CA HIS A 782 -45.32 12.35 48.08
C HIS A 782 -45.67 11.99 46.61
N ILE A 783 -46.71 12.63 46.09
CA ILE A 783 -47.17 12.52 44.70
C ILE A 783 -46.69 13.74 43.92
N ASP A 784 -45.80 13.50 42.96
CA ASP A 784 -45.12 14.52 42.16
C ASP A 784 -45.38 14.39 40.64
N LEU A 785 -46.02 13.30 40.19
CA LEU A 785 -46.29 13.00 38.78
C LEU A 785 -47.75 13.19 38.35
N LEU A 786 -48.64 13.60 39.25
CA LEU A 786 -50.06 13.85 38.96
C LEU A 786 -50.35 15.35 38.98
N ASP A 787 -51.17 15.81 38.04
CA ASP A 787 -51.68 17.18 38.03
C ASP A 787 -53.06 17.28 38.71
N ASN A 788 -53.47 18.50 39.05
CA ASN A 788 -54.76 18.77 39.69
C ASN A 788 -55.98 18.15 38.98
N PRO A 789 -56.16 18.27 37.66
CA PRO A 789 -57.32 17.67 36.99
C PRO A 789 -57.29 16.13 37.03
N THR A 790 -56.11 15.51 36.91
CA THR A 790 -55.98 14.05 36.99
C THR A 790 -56.25 13.54 38.41
N ALA A 791 -55.73 14.22 39.43
CA ALA A 791 -56.00 13.89 40.83
C ALA A 791 -57.51 13.94 41.15
N ARG A 792 -58.20 14.97 40.65
CA ARG A 792 -59.67 15.08 40.76
C ARG A 792 -60.39 13.93 40.08
N GLN A 793 -59.97 13.56 38.88
CA GLN A 793 -60.58 12.42 38.17
C GLN A 793 -60.37 11.10 38.91
N ILE A 794 -59.20 10.87 39.49
CA ILE A 794 -58.92 9.64 40.25
C ILE A 794 -59.81 9.55 41.49
N ILE A 795 -60.00 10.64 42.24
CA ILE A 795 -60.89 10.64 43.40
C ILE A 795 -62.35 10.41 43.00
N LEU A 796 -62.82 10.99 41.88
CA LEU A 796 -64.17 10.73 41.36
C LEU A 796 -64.41 9.25 41.05
N ARG A 797 -63.36 8.45 40.81
CA ARG A 797 -63.48 7.01 40.57
C ARG A 797 -63.67 6.18 41.83
N ARG A 798 -63.57 6.77 43.02
CA ARG A 798 -63.91 6.09 44.28
C ARG A 798 -65.40 6.22 44.54
N VAL A 799 -66.10 5.09 44.63
CA VAL A 799 -67.55 5.08 44.90
C VAL A 799 -67.82 5.76 46.24
N GLU A 800 -67.02 5.44 47.26
CA GLU A 800 -67.15 5.97 48.63
C GLU A 800 -66.73 7.45 48.77
N ALA A 801 -66.26 8.11 47.70
CA ALA A 801 -65.98 9.55 47.68
C ALA A 801 -67.13 10.37 47.07
N ASN A 802 -68.07 9.72 46.39
CA ASN A 802 -69.24 10.33 45.77
C ASN A 802 -70.54 10.11 46.59
N ASP A 803 -70.49 9.21 47.58
CA ASP A 803 -71.50 9.06 48.64
C ASP A 803 -71.24 10.11 49.74
#